data_AF-A0A2I9DW29-F1
#
_entry.id   AF-A0A2I9DW29-F1
#
_cell.length_a   1.000
_cell.length_b   1.000
_cell.length_c   1.000
_cell.angle_alpha   90.00
_cell.angle_beta   90.00
_cell.angle_gamma   90.00
#
_symmetry.space_group_name_H-M   'P 1'
#
loop_
_entity.id
_entity.type
_entity.pdbx_description
1 polymer ?
#
loop_
_entity_poly.entity_id
_entity_poly.type
_entity_poly.pdbx_seq_one_letter_code
_entity_poly.pdbx_strand_id
1 'polypeptide(L)'
;MQIQTVLFILLAAIVALALVLFQYYYKNKRKGKLQIILSFLRFLAIFGTLLLIINPKFTKNEYTLEKTNLVLLVDNSSSMTSEDKAKVISDLSSLKNKMESSSESFNILNYRFGAELSNSDSLGFTEKSTNISKALAGLNEIFTGTNTAVVLFTDGNQTIGEDYEFYGKRQKFPIYPVVLGDTTKYDDISISQINANRYAFLKNKFPLEVFISYDGKEEVPSELQVFVDDKLVYKEKISLSNISNAKIVNTQIEASTVGIKNIKVIVPPLPNEKNTANNEKLLALEVLDEKTNVAIISTVQHPDIGALKKAIESNEQRLVSIYRPDTDLSKLQEVDVYILYQPDASFDKVYKQMQLRKSNSFTILGTYTDLNFINRIQNNYLVETGYPVQEFFASPNAAFSKFDISEFSVEGFPPLVSDAGPVNVLGIGEPLLKVRIKGVDMDQPLLTTAEEDTAKHAILVGENIWKWRVQNYRNDQTFKDFDAFLGKLILYLSTSKGKNRFVLDYSSIYNNSSETKIKATYFDEAFVFDSNASINIKVESKSTNTSVEVPMLLKDGYYEADLSNLPPGKYDFVATVTKGNLSRSGSFSILDFDAEKQFSSSNYAKLNRLAMNTGGKLYFPDQMDSLVKALETDPKFVPVQKSKQNVVPLIDFKFLLGIIIAALSLEWFIRKYNGLT
;
A
#
# COMPACT_ATOMS: atom_id res chain seq x y z
N MET A 1 51.55 -29.75 -17.71
CA MET A 1 52.52 -29.18 -16.75
C MET A 1 53.40 -28.18 -17.51
N GLN A 2 53.69 -27.00 -16.95
CA GLN A 2 54.51 -25.99 -17.64
C GLN A 2 55.96 -26.49 -17.78
N ILE A 3 56.62 -26.15 -18.88
CA ILE A 3 58.01 -26.54 -19.19
C ILE A 3 58.98 -26.06 -18.08
N GLN A 4 58.73 -24.87 -17.52
CA GLN A 4 59.51 -24.32 -16.41
C GLN A 4 59.46 -25.22 -15.16
N THR A 5 58.28 -25.76 -14.83
CA THR A 5 58.12 -26.67 -13.69
C THR A 5 58.89 -27.97 -13.89
N VAL A 6 58.89 -28.52 -15.12
CA VAL A 6 59.69 -29.71 -15.47
C VAL A 6 61.18 -29.44 -15.29
N LEU A 7 61.66 -28.29 -15.74
CA LEU A 7 63.05 -27.89 -15.60
C LEU A 7 63.46 -27.75 -14.13
N PHE A 8 62.63 -27.14 -13.28
CA PHE A 8 62.90 -27.03 -11.85
C PHE A 8 62.92 -28.40 -11.15
N ILE A 9 62.04 -29.34 -11.53
CA ILE A 9 62.06 -30.71 -11.00
C ILE A 9 63.37 -31.41 -11.38
N LEU A 10 63.83 -31.27 -12.62
CA LEU A 10 65.11 -31.83 -13.08
C LEU A 10 66.29 -31.21 -12.31
N LEU A 11 66.29 -29.89 -12.13
CA LEU A 11 67.32 -29.19 -11.35
C LEU A 11 67.33 -29.67 -9.89
N ALA A 12 66.15 -29.82 -9.27
CA ALA A 12 66.01 -30.35 -7.92
C ALA A 12 66.56 -31.78 -7.80
N ALA A 13 66.34 -32.64 -8.79
CA ALA A 13 66.90 -33.98 -8.82
C ALA A 13 68.44 -33.95 -8.89
N ILE A 14 69.00 -33.09 -9.74
CA ILE A 14 70.47 -32.92 -9.88
C ILE A 14 71.08 -32.39 -8.57
N VAL A 15 70.47 -31.36 -7.97
CA VAL A 15 70.95 -30.77 -6.71
C VAL A 15 70.86 -31.78 -5.57
N ALA A 16 69.73 -32.49 -5.43
CA ALA A 16 69.58 -33.54 -4.43
C ALA A 16 70.63 -34.65 -4.59
N LEU A 17 70.87 -35.09 -5.83
CA LEU A 17 71.87 -36.12 -6.13
C LEU A 17 73.30 -35.64 -5.82
N ALA A 18 73.65 -34.41 -6.20
CA ALA A 18 74.95 -33.82 -5.92
C ALA A 18 75.21 -33.69 -4.41
N LEU A 19 74.22 -33.23 -3.64
CA LEU A 19 74.31 -33.13 -2.18
C LEU A 19 74.50 -34.50 -1.51
N VAL A 20 73.78 -35.52 -1.98
CA VAL A 20 73.88 -36.89 -1.45
C VAL A 20 75.24 -37.49 -1.78
N LEU A 21 75.71 -37.37 -3.02
CA LEU A 21 77.03 -37.86 -3.43
C LEU A 21 78.15 -37.16 -2.65
N PHE A 22 78.06 -35.84 -2.46
CA PHE A 22 79.03 -35.12 -1.64
C PHE A 22 79.02 -35.59 -0.17
N GLN A 23 77.84 -35.74 0.43
CA GLN A 23 77.70 -36.12 1.84
C GLN A 23 78.17 -37.55 2.11
N TYR A 24 77.83 -38.50 1.24
CA TYR A 24 78.08 -39.92 1.48
C TYR A 24 79.32 -40.45 0.78
N TYR A 25 79.66 -40.01 -0.43
CA TYR A 25 80.80 -40.57 -1.18
C TYR A 25 82.12 -39.87 -0.84
N TYR A 26 82.11 -38.55 -0.62
CA TYR A 26 83.33 -37.78 -0.38
C TYR A 26 83.71 -37.69 1.10
N LYS A 27 82.73 -37.54 2.00
CA LYS A 27 82.98 -37.27 3.43
C LYS A 27 83.08 -38.53 4.30
N ASN A 28 82.60 -39.68 3.83
CA ASN A 28 82.52 -40.91 4.62
C ASN A 28 83.44 -42.01 4.07
N LYS A 29 84.44 -42.45 4.85
CA LYS A 29 85.50 -43.38 4.40
C LYS A 29 85.11 -44.88 4.43
N ARG A 30 83.88 -45.23 4.82
CA ARG A 30 83.39 -46.62 4.85
C ARG A 30 82.64 -46.97 3.57
N LYS A 31 83.01 -48.07 2.90
CA LYS A 31 82.35 -48.59 1.69
C LYS A 31 81.51 -49.83 2.01
N GLY A 32 80.24 -49.86 1.59
CA GLY A 32 79.36 -51.03 1.76
C GLY A 32 77.93 -50.82 1.29
N LYS A 33 77.13 -51.90 1.22
CA LYS A 33 75.71 -51.88 0.78
C LYS A 33 74.83 -50.94 1.62
N LEU A 34 75.15 -50.77 2.90
CA LEU A 34 74.44 -49.89 3.82
C LEU A 34 74.50 -48.41 3.41
N GLN A 35 75.63 -47.98 2.83
CA GLN A 35 75.85 -46.60 2.38
C GLN A 35 74.93 -46.25 1.20
N ILE A 36 74.68 -47.22 0.31
CA ILE A 36 73.79 -47.04 -0.85
C ILE A 36 72.35 -46.85 -0.38
N ILE A 37 71.90 -47.66 0.58
CA ILE A 37 70.54 -47.55 1.16
C ILE A 37 70.36 -46.20 1.87
N LEU A 38 71.32 -45.80 2.71
CA LEU A 38 71.28 -44.52 3.42
C LEU A 38 71.34 -43.30 2.46
N SER A 39 72.13 -43.40 1.38
CA SER A 39 72.21 -42.37 0.33
C SER A 39 70.88 -42.24 -0.41
N PHE A 40 70.23 -43.37 -0.73
CA PHE A 40 68.91 -43.38 -1.38
C PHE A 40 67.82 -42.75 -0.51
N LEU A 41 67.77 -43.09 0.79
CA LEU A 41 66.81 -42.48 1.72
C LEU A 41 67.04 -40.98 1.87
N ARG A 42 68.31 -40.55 1.93
CA ARG A 42 68.68 -39.12 1.97
C ARG A 42 68.27 -38.38 0.70
N PHE A 43 68.50 -39.00 -0.45
CA PHE A 43 68.06 -38.47 -1.75
C PHE A 43 66.55 -38.28 -1.77
N LEU A 44 65.78 -39.29 -1.35
CA LEU A 44 64.32 -39.22 -1.34
C LEU A 44 63.79 -38.10 -0.43
N ALA A 45 64.43 -37.89 0.73
CA ALA A 45 64.08 -36.80 1.62
C ALA A 45 64.39 -35.42 1.02
N ILE A 46 65.62 -35.18 0.55
CA ILE A 46 66.04 -33.88 -0.02
C ILE A 46 65.26 -33.57 -1.30
N PHE A 47 65.13 -34.55 -2.19
CA PHE A 47 64.38 -34.41 -3.43
C PHE A 47 62.89 -34.16 -3.15
N GLY A 48 62.28 -34.91 -2.22
CA GLY A 48 60.90 -34.69 -1.80
C GLY A 48 60.66 -33.29 -1.23
N THR A 49 61.58 -32.78 -0.39
CA THR A 49 61.49 -31.40 0.13
C THR A 49 61.61 -30.36 -0.97
N LEU A 50 62.55 -30.52 -1.91
CA LEU A 50 62.67 -29.63 -3.06
C LEU A 50 61.43 -29.68 -3.97
N LEU A 51 60.82 -30.86 -4.14
CA LEU A 51 59.55 -31.03 -4.86
C LEU A 51 58.39 -30.26 -4.19
N LEU A 52 58.34 -30.25 -2.86
CA LEU A 52 57.37 -29.45 -2.11
C LEU A 52 57.59 -27.94 -2.28
N ILE A 53 58.84 -27.48 -2.36
CA ILE A 53 59.17 -26.06 -2.59
C ILE A 53 58.78 -25.63 -4.02
N ILE A 54 59.00 -26.51 -5.01
CA ILE A 54 58.60 -26.25 -6.40
C ILE A 54 57.08 -26.29 -6.56
N ASN A 55 56.38 -27.07 -5.73
CA ASN A 55 54.92 -27.22 -5.69
C ASN A 55 54.25 -27.34 -7.07
N PRO A 56 54.59 -28.37 -7.87
CA PRO A 56 53.98 -28.56 -9.18
C PRO A 56 52.46 -28.73 -9.05
N LYS A 57 51.71 -28.13 -9.98
CA LYS A 57 50.24 -28.18 -9.99
C LYS A 57 49.75 -29.15 -11.05
N PHE A 58 48.82 -30.02 -10.69
CA PHE A 58 48.11 -30.89 -11.64
C PHE A 58 46.78 -30.25 -12.03
N THR A 59 46.59 -30.05 -13.33
CA THR A 59 45.36 -29.51 -13.90
C THR A 59 44.51 -30.65 -14.45
N LYS A 60 43.31 -30.85 -13.88
CA LYS A 60 42.28 -31.75 -14.43
C LYS A 60 41.14 -30.90 -14.96
N ASN A 61 40.81 -31.04 -16.24
CA ASN A 61 39.65 -30.39 -16.82
C ASN A 61 38.45 -31.34 -16.69
N GLU A 62 37.41 -30.90 -16.00
CA GLU A 62 36.12 -31.59 -15.97
C GLU A 62 35.16 -30.85 -16.88
N TYR A 63 34.48 -31.59 -17.76
CA TYR A 63 33.50 -31.03 -18.67
C TYR A 63 32.10 -31.40 -18.18
N THR A 64 31.24 -30.40 -18.00
CA THR A 64 29.83 -30.59 -17.66
C THR A 64 28.97 -30.00 -18.75
N LEU A 65 27.97 -30.76 -19.20
CA LEU A 65 26.97 -30.30 -20.14
C LEU A 65 25.93 -29.48 -19.37
N GLU A 66 25.75 -28.20 -19.72
CA GLU A 66 24.71 -27.35 -19.15
C GLU A 66 23.54 -27.30 -20.14
N LYS A 67 22.40 -27.86 -19.72
CA LYS A 67 21.15 -27.87 -20.49
C LYS A 67 20.42 -26.54 -20.32
N THR A 68 19.57 -26.20 -21.27
CA THR A 68 18.69 -25.04 -21.19
C THR A 68 17.52 -25.34 -20.25
N ASN A 69 17.17 -24.45 -19.33
CA ASN A 69 15.97 -24.62 -18.51
C ASN A 69 14.73 -24.25 -19.34
N LEU A 70 13.76 -25.16 -19.45
CA LEU A 70 12.46 -24.88 -20.04
C LEU A 70 11.43 -24.78 -18.91
N VAL A 71 11.04 -23.55 -18.59
CA VAL A 71 10.07 -23.27 -17.53
C VAL A 71 8.67 -23.26 -18.13
N LEU A 72 7.81 -24.17 -17.68
CA LEU A 72 6.39 -24.18 -17.98
C LEU A 72 5.68 -23.39 -16.87
N LEU A 73 5.27 -22.17 -17.18
CA LEU A 73 4.62 -21.26 -16.24
C LEU A 73 3.12 -21.23 -16.53
N VAL A 74 2.30 -21.64 -15.57
CA VAL A 74 0.85 -21.80 -15.74
C VAL A 74 0.09 -20.86 -14.83
N ASP A 75 -0.87 -20.14 -15.39
CA ASP A 75 -1.82 -19.32 -14.66
C ASP A 75 -2.82 -20.21 -13.90
N ASN A 76 -2.95 -19.99 -12.60
CA ASN A 76 -3.77 -20.78 -11.69
C ASN A 76 -4.95 -19.97 -11.13
N SER A 77 -5.30 -18.89 -11.82
CA SER A 77 -6.42 -18.01 -11.49
C SER A 77 -7.80 -18.61 -11.81
N SER A 78 -8.85 -18.01 -11.24
CA SER A 78 -10.25 -18.40 -11.43
C SER A 78 -10.83 -17.99 -12.79
N SER A 79 -10.14 -17.17 -13.58
CA SER A 79 -10.52 -16.83 -14.97
C SER A 79 -10.37 -18.02 -15.92
N MET A 80 -9.50 -18.98 -15.59
CA MET A 80 -9.29 -20.20 -16.40
C MET A 80 -10.49 -21.16 -16.27
N THR A 81 -11.13 -21.50 -17.39
CA THR A 81 -12.33 -22.37 -17.34
C THR A 81 -11.98 -23.84 -17.12
N SER A 82 -13.00 -24.66 -16.84
CA SER A 82 -12.81 -26.12 -16.73
C SER A 82 -12.39 -26.76 -18.07
N GLU A 83 -12.80 -26.18 -19.19
CA GLU A 83 -12.34 -26.55 -20.53
C GLU A 83 -10.87 -26.18 -20.75
N ASP A 84 -10.45 -24.99 -20.29
CA ASP A 84 -9.05 -24.57 -20.35
C ASP A 84 -8.16 -25.48 -19.51
N LYS A 85 -8.61 -25.89 -18.32
CA LYS A 85 -7.92 -26.89 -17.48
C LYS A 85 -7.60 -28.17 -18.24
N ALA A 86 -8.58 -28.75 -18.93
CA ALA A 86 -8.38 -29.99 -19.67
C ALA A 86 -7.38 -29.81 -20.82
N LYS A 87 -7.47 -28.67 -21.54
CA LYS A 87 -6.52 -28.31 -22.60
C LYS A 87 -5.11 -28.11 -22.06
N VAL A 88 -4.94 -27.32 -21.00
CA VAL A 88 -3.64 -27.06 -20.37
C VAL A 88 -2.98 -28.35 -19.89
N ILE A 89 -3.72 -29.25 -19.24
CA ILE A 89 -3.17 -30.55 -18.80
C ILE A 89 -2.75 -31.40 -20.01
N SER A 90 -3.57 -31.42 -21.07
CA SER A 90 -3.23 -32.10 -22.33
C SER A 90 -1.98 -31.48 -23.00
N ASP A 91 -1.90 -30.16 -23.07
CA ASP A 91 -0.82 -29.44 -23.72
C ASP A 91 0.48 -29.60 -22.95
N LEU A 92 0.46 -29.44 -21.62
CA LEU A 92 1.61 -29.68 -20.73
C LEU A 92 2.12 -31.12 -20.84
N SER A 93 1.22 -32.10 -20.82
CA SER A 93 1.62 -33.51 -20.96
C SER A 93 2.17 -33.81 -22.35
N SER A 94 1.57 -33.26 -23.41
CA SER A 94 2.05 -33.42 -24.78
C SER A 94 3.42 -32.78 -24.99
N LEU A 95 3.63 -31.58 -24.44
CA LEU A 95 4.88 -30.84 -24.55
C LEU A 95 5.97 -31.50 -23.72
N LYS A 96 5.66 -31.97 -22.51
CA LYS A 96 6.59 -32.77 -21.71
C LYS A 96 7.00 -34.05 -22.42
N ASN A 97 6.05 -34.82 -22.96
CA ASN A 97 6.34 -36.06 -23.67
C ASN A 97 7.17 -35.84 -24.94
N LYS A 98 6.87 -34.81 -25.74
CA LYS A 98 7.62 -34.47 -26.96
C LYS A 98 9.01 -33.91 -26.66
N MET A 99 9.16 -33.15 -25.58
CA MET A 99 10.45 -32.60 -25.18
C MET A 99 11.30 -33.60 -24.38
N GLU A 100 10.69 -34.63 -23.78
CA GLU A 100 11.41 -35.76 -23.16
C GLU A 100 12.14 -36.62 -24.20
N SER A 101 11.60 -36.76 -25.43
CA SER A 101 12.37 -37.35 -26.55
C SER A 101 13.59 -36.52 -26.95
N SER A 102 13.59 -35.22 -26.64
CA SER A 102 14.69 -34.26 -26.86
C SER A 102 15.44 -33.92 -25.55
N SER A 103 15.34 -34.81 -24.55
CA SER A 103 15.84 -34.64 -23.17
C SER A 103 17.33 -34.33 -23.01
N GLU A 104 18.14 -34.42 -24.07
CA GLU A 104 19.53 -33.98 -24.04
C GLU A 104 19.65 -32.44 -23.99
N SER A 105 18.66 -31.70 -24.49
CA SER A 105 18.75 -30.24 -24.67
C SER A 105 18.14 -29.42 -23.54
N PHE A 106 17.09 -29.93 -22.88
CA PHE A 106 16.28 -29.16 -21.92
C PHE A 106 16.18 -29.81 -20.53
N ASN A 107 16.09 -28.95 -19.51
CA ASN A 107 15.66 -29.27 -18.16
C ASN A 107 14.27 -28.67 -17.92
N ILE A 108 13.22 -29.49 -17.88
CA ILE A 108 11.83 -29.02 -17.80
C ILE A 108 11.44 -28.77 -16.35
N LEU A 109 10.96 -27.57 -16.05
CA LEU A 109 10.56 -27.14 -14.71
C LEU A 109 9.14 -26.56 -14.75
N ASN A 110 8.27 -26.99 -13.84
CA ASN A 110 6.90 -26.52 -13.76
C ASN A 110 6.76 -25.46 -12.66
N TYR A 111 6.12 -24.36 -12.99
CA TYR A 111 5.72 -23.33 -12.05
C TYR A 111 4.29 -22.92 -12.33
N ARG A 112 3.60 -22.49 -11.28
CA ARG A 112 2.27 -21.88 -11.40
C ARG A 112 2.24 -20.54 -10.70
N PHE A 113 1.30 -19.68 -11.07
CA PHE A 113 1.13 -18.39 -10.44
C PHE A 113 -0.33 -17.97 -10.40
N GLY A 114 -0.65 -17.12 -9.42
CA GLY A 114 -1.79 -16.22 -9.43
C GLY A 114 -1.31 -14.91 -8.85
N ALA A 115 -1.50 -14.68 -7.54
CA ALA A 115 -0.92 -13.51 -6.87
C ALA A 115 0.61 -13.59 -6.73
N GLU A 116 1.11 -14.81 -6.52
CA GLU A 116 2.51 -15.13 -6.24
C GLU A 116 2.98 -16.31 -7.10
N LEU A 117 4.29 -16.44 -7.29
CA LEU A 117 4.90 -17.59 -7.96
C LEU A 117 5.01 -18.78 -6.99
N SER A 118 4.61 -19.98 -7.43
CA SER A 118 4.78 -21.22 -6.66
C SER A 118 5.29 -22.38 -7.51
N ASN A 119 6.05 -23.27 -6.87
CA ASN A 119 6.55 -24.51 -7.47
C ASN A 119 5.60 -25.66 -7.04
N SER A 120 4.68 -26.04 -7.92
CA SER A 120 3.72 -27.13 -7.69
C SER A 120 3.19 -27.65 -9.01
N ASP A 121 3.12 -28.98 -9.14
CA ASP A 121 2.55 -29.65 -10.31
C ASP A 121 1.00 -29.72 -10.29
N SER A 122 0.36 -29.39 -9.16
CA SER A 122 -1.11 -29.38 -9.06
C SER A 122 -1.71 -28.08 -9.61
N LEU A 123 -2.76 -28.20 -10.43
CA LEU A 123 -3.51 -27.06 -10.98
C LEU A 123 -4.94 -27.03 -10.42
N GLY A 124 -5.25 -25.95 -9.67
CA GLY A 124 -6.51 -25.73 -8.97
C GLY A 124 -7.44 -24.77 -9.69
N PHE A 125 -6.91 -23.72 -10.34
CA PHE A 125 -7.65 -22.60 -10.96
C PHE A 125 -8.59 -21.91 -9.97
N THR A 126 -8.06 -21.58 -8.79
CA THR A 126 -8.83 -21.03 -7.66
C THR A 126 -8.33 -19.67 -7.19
N GLU A 127 -7.23 -19.16 -7.75
CA GLU A 127 -6.67 -17.89 -7.30
C GLU A 127 -7.51 -16.72 -7.82
N LYS A 128 -7.93 -15.81 -6.92
CA LYS A 128 -8.80 -14.67 -7.25
C LYS A 128 -8.08 -13.47 -7.87
N SER A 129 -6.80 -13.64 -8.17
CA SER A 129 -5.96 -12.57 -8.72
C SER A 129 -4.77 -13.15 -9.48
N THR A 130 -4.35 -12.43 -10.50
CA THR A 130 -3.30 -12.77 -11.45
C THR A 130 -2.26 -11.66 -11.48
N ASN A 131 -0.99 -12.01 -11.24
CA ASN A 131 0.17 -11.13 -11.25
C ASN A 131 1.30 -11.68 -12.12
N ILE A 132 1.14 -11.55 -13.44
CA ILE A 132 2.12 -12.01 -14.44
C ILE A 132 3.47 -11.31 -14.20
N SER A 133 3.48 -9.99 -13.95
CA SER A 133 4.71 -9.21 -13.76
C SER A 133 5.58 -9.75 -12.62
N LYS A 134 4.96 -10.05 -11.46
CA LYS A 134 5.66 -10.60 -10.29
C LYS A 134 6.12 -12.03 -10.50
N ALA A 135 5.32 -12.86 -11.17
CA ALA A 135 5.71 -14.21 -11.53
C ALA A 135 6.96 -14.20 -12.43
N LEU A 136 6.98 -13.36 -13.46
CA LEU A 136 8.13 -13.17 -14.35
C LEU A 136 9.34 -12.58 -13.62
N ALA A 137 9.13 -11.71 -12.63
CA ALA A 137 10.21 -11.16 -11.80
C ALA A 137 10.86 -12.25 -10.94
N GLY A 138 10.04 -13.08 -10.28
CA GLY A 138 10.53 -14.22 -9.50
C GLY A 138 11.32 -15.22 -10.34
N LEU A 139 10.87 -15.50 -11.57
CA LEU A 139 11.64 -16.34 -12.50
C LEU A 139 12.99 -15.72 -12.88
N ASN A 140 13.05 -14.41 -13.09
CA ASN A 140 14.31 -13.72 -13.39
C ASN A 140 15.30 -13.85 -12.23
N GLU A 141 14.83 -13.78 -10.99
CA GLU A 141 15.64 -13.94 -9.79
C GLU A 141 16.14 -15.39 -9.63
N ILE A 142 15.26 -16.38 -9.81
CA ILE A 142 15.58 -17.82 -9.70
C ILE A 142 16.59 -18.25 -10.79
N PHE A 143 16.40 -17.80 -12.03
CA PHE A 143 17.15 -18.29 -13.20
C PHE A 143 18.25 -17.32 -13.66
N THR A 144 18.68 -16.38 -12.81
CA THR A 144 19.75 -15.42 -13.13
C THR A 144 21.02 -16.13 -13.57
N GLY A 145 21.52 -15.80 -14.77
CA GLY A 145 22.78 -16.33 -15.30
C GLY A 145 22.70 -17.74 -15.88
N THR A 146 21.49 -18.31 -15.98
CA THR A 146 21.24 -19.60 -16.65
C THR A 146 20.57 -19.37 -18.01
N ASN A 147 20.78 -20.28 -18.95
CA ASN A 147 20.07 -20.25 -20.23
C ASN A 147 18.65 -20.80 -20.02
N THR A 148 17.63 -19.97 -20.14
CA THR A 148 16.25 -20.30 -19.78
C THR A 148 15.31 -19.86 -20.89
N ALA A 149 14.25 -20.62 -21.12
CA ALA A 149 13.10 -20.26 -21.94
C ALA A 149 11.83 -20.49 -21.12
N VAL A 150 10.85 -19.59 -21.24
CA VAL A 150 9.57 -19.70 -20.53
C VAL A 150 8.45 -19.95 -21.52
N VAL A 151 7.66 -20.99 -21.32
CA VAL A 151 6.36 -21.16 -21.98
C VAL A 151 5.29 -20.75 -20.98
N LEU A 152 4.54 -19.70 -21.31
CA LEU A 152 3.58 -19.07 -20.40
C LEU A 152 2.15 -19.40 -20.84
N PHE A 153 1.40 -20.12 -20.02
CA PHE A 153 0.00 -20.48 -20.26
C PHE A 153 -0.91 -19.57 -19.45
N THR A 154 -1.65 -18.66 -20.09
CA THR A 154 -2.53 -17.65 -19.44
C THR A 154 -3.50 -17.04 -20.47
N ASP A 155 -4.59 -16.41 -20.01
CA ASP A 155 -5.42 -15.52 -20.85
C ASP A 155 -4.81 -14.11 -21.01
N GLY A 156 -3.81 -13.76 -20.21
CA GLY A 156 -3.12 -12.47 -20.25
C GLY A 156 -3.83 -11.34 -19.51
N ASN A 157 -4.88 -11.61 -18.73
CA ASN A 157 -5.60 -10.62 -17.94
C ASN A 157 -4.98 -10.48 -16.55
N GLN A 158 -4.04 -9.55 -16.40
CA GLN A 158 -3.45 -9.26 -15.09
C GLN A 158 -4.37 -8.35 -14.27
N THR A 159 -4.75 -8.79 -13.06
CA THR A 159 -5.61 -8.02 -12.14
C THR A 159 -4.84 -7.16 -11.14
N ILE A 160 -3.58 -7.52 -10.82
CA ILE A 160 -2.74 -6.79 -9.86
C ILE A 160 -1.28 -6.68 -10.34
N GLY A 161 -0.57 -5.63 -9.90
CA GLY A 161 0.83 -5.40 -10.23
C GLY A 161 1.07 -4.43 -11.39
N GLU A 162 2.34 -4.18 -11.73
CA GLU A 162 2.71 -3.32 -12.86
C GLU A 162 2.38 -4.00 -14.19
N ASP A 163 2.01 -3.25 -15.23
CA ASP A 163 1.66 -3.84 -16.52
C ASP A 163 2.85 -4.63 -17.10
N TYR A 164 2.66 -5.95 -17.27
CA TYR A 164 3.69 -6.89 -17.68
C TYR A 164 4.24 -6.61 -19.08
N GLU A 165 3.50 -5.86 -19.91
CA GLU A 165 3.96 -5.44 -21.23
C GLU A 165 5.28 -4.65 -21.16
N PHE A 166 5.39 -3.76 -20.17
CA PHE A 166 6.61 -2.97 -19.96
C PHE A 166 7.70 -3.76 -19.24
N TYR A 167 7.31 -4.75 -18.43
CA TYR A 167 8.24 -5.63 -17.75
C TYR A 167 8.98 -6.57 -18.71
N GLY A 168 8.36 -6.93 -19.84
CA GLY A 168 8.98 -7.74 -20.89
C GLY A 168 10.36 -7.24 -21.34
N LYS A 169 10.60 -5.92 -21.37
CA LYS A 169 11.91 -5.35 -21.73
C LYS A 169 13.01 -5.61 -20.69
N ARG A 170 12.64 -5.89 -19.44
CA ARG A 170 13.56 -6.21 -18.33
C ARG A 170 13.88 -7.70 -18.26
N GLN A 171 13.18 -8.52 -19.04
CA GLN A 171 13.38 -9.96 -19.07
C GLN A 171 14.63 -10.35 -19.84
N LYS A 172 15.36 -11.32 -19.30
CA LYS A 172 16.65 -11.78 -19.84
C LYS A 172 16.52 -13.08 -20.65
N PHE A 173 15.33 -13.68 -20.65
CA PHE A 173 15.03 -14.91 -21.38
C PHE A 173 13.80 -14.73 -22.29
N PRO A 174 13.73 -15.49 -23.39
CA PRO A 174 12.57 -15.49 -24.27
C PRO A 174 11.34 -16.10 -23.60
N ILE A 175 10.19 -15.46 -23.83
CA ILE A 175 8.88 -15.90 -23.34
C ILE A 175 8.02 -16.28 -24.54
N TYR A 176 7.41 -17.47 -24.47
CA TYR A 176 6.51 -18.03 -25.46
C TYR A 176 5.11 -18.18 -24.85
N PRO A 177 4.25 -17.15 -24.96
CA PRO A 177 2.89 -17.23 -24.45
C PRO A 177 2.04 -18.20 -25.29
N VAL A 178 1.29 -19.04 -24.60
CA VAL A 178 0.20 -19.86 -25.13
C VAL A 178 -1.10 -19.25 -24.61
N VAL A 179 -1.88 -18.66 -25.52
CA VAL A 179 -3.11 -17.95 -25.15
C VAL A 179 -4.19 -18.96 -24.79
N LEU A 180 -4.69 -18.89 -23.56
CA LEU A 180 -5.83 -19.67 -23.09
C LEU A 180 -7.10 -18.82 -23.10
N GLY A 181 -8.28 -19.45 -23.12
CA GLY A 181 -9.57 -18.76 -23.15
C GLY A 181 -10.07 -18.37 -24.54
N ASP A 182 -11.23 -17.71 -24.57
CA ASP A 182 -11.90 -17.25 -25.79
C ASP A 182 -11.31 -15.91 -26.25
N THR A 183 -10.86 -15.84 -27.50
CA THR A 183 -10.35 -14.60 -28.11
C THR A 183 -11.41 -13.84 -28.91
N THR A 184 -12.61 -14.40 -29.01
CA THR A 184 -13.74 -13.78 -29.69
C THR A 184 -14.20 -12.57 -28.89
N LYS A 185 -14.30 -11.42 -29.54
CA LYS A 185 -14.89 -10.22 -28.94
C LYS A 185 -16.41 -10.32 -28.98
N TYR A 186 -17.04 -10.19 -27.81
CA TYR A 186 -18.49 -10.03 -27.64
C TYR A 186 -18.78 -8.58 -27.26
N ASP A 187 -20.00 -8.14 -27.51
CA ASP A 187 -20.45 -6.84 -27.00
C ASP A 187 -20.49 -6.88 -25.46
N ASP A 188 -19.88 -5.90 -24.80
CA ASP A 188 -19.72 -5.84 -23.34
C ASP A 188 -19.93 -4.41 -22.85
N ILE A 189 -20.87 -4.21 -21.91
CA ILE A 189 -21.07 -2.97 -21.18
C ILE A 189 -20.62 -3.17 -19.74
N SER A 190 -19.63 -2.40 -19.31
CA SER A 190 -19.08 -2.52 -17.96
C SER A 190 -19.11 -1.21 -17.20
N ILE A 191 -19.27 -1.30 -15.88
CA ILE A 191 -19.05 -0.17 -14.98
C ILE A 191 -17.58 -0.16 -14.58
N SER A 192 -16.78 0.59 -15.33
CA SER A 192 -15.33 0.70 -15.11
C SER A 192 -14.97 1.30 -13.74
N GLN A 193 -15.69 2.33 -13.26
CA GLN A 193 -15.39 3.01 -11.99
C GLN A 193 -16.63 3.71 -11.42
N ILE A 194 -16.66 3.86 -10.09
CA ILE A 194 -17.62 4.69 -9.36
C ILE A 194 -16.87 5.57 -8.37
N ASN A 195 -17.15 6.86 -8.36
CA ASN A 195 -16.66 7.79 -7.35
C ASN A 195 -17.82 8.29 -6.50
N ALA A 196 -17.64 8.25 -5.18
CA ALA A 196 -18.53 8.89 -4.21
C ALA A 196 -17.72 9.28 -2.97
N ASN A 197 -18.27 10.19 -2.18
CA ASN A 197 -17.71 10.49 -0.86
C ASN A 197 -17.86 9.27 0.05
N ARG A 198 -16.92 9.08 0.99
CA ARG A 198 -17.01 8.03 2.02
C ARG A 198 -18.09 8.32 3.06
N TYR A 199 -18.36 9.61 3.29
CA TYR A 199 -19.31 10.10 4.29
C TYR A 199 -20.32 11.05 3.63
N ALA A 200 -21.57 10.98 4.10
CA ALA A 200 -22.59 11.99 3.84
C ALA A 200 -23.31 12.33 5.15
N PHE A 201 -23.93 13.50 5.21
CA PHE A 201 -24.74 13.89 6.35
C PHE A 201 -26.20 13.61 6.08
N LEU A 202 -26.94 13.22 7.11
CA LEU A 202 -28.37 12.98 7.01
C LEU A 202 -29.08 14.19 6.39
N LYS A 203 -29.99 13.93 5.44
CA LYS A 203 -30.73 14.87 4.59
C LYS A 203 -29.92 15.69 3.58
N ASN A 204 -28.58 15.57 3.57
CA ASN A 204 -27.77 16.20 2.53
C ASN A 204 -27.72 15.34 1.26
N LYS A 205 -27.42 15.99 0.14
CA LYS A 205 -27.13 15.33 -1.12
C LYS A 205 -25.63 15.16 -1.30
N PHE A 206 -25.21 13.99 -1.77
CA PHE A 206 -23.81 13.70 -2.07
C PHE A 206 -23.64 13.39 -3.57
N PRO A 207 -22.52 13.78 -4.19
CA PRO A 207 -22.24 13.47 -5.58
C PRO A 207 -21.89 11.98 -5.76
N LEU A 208 -22.36 11.41 -6.86
CA LEU A 208 -22.03 10.07 -7.34
C LEU A 208 -21.65 10.18 -8.82
N GLU A 209 -20.44 9.77 -9.16
CA GLU A 209 -19.95 9.72 -10.54
C GLU A 209 -19.78 8.26 -10.97
N VAL A 210 -20.34 7.91 -12.12
CA VAL A 210 -20.29 6.54 -12.64
C VAL A 210 -19.66 6.55 -14.03
N PHE A 211 -18.61 5.75 -14.21
CA PHE A 211 -17.88 5.60 -15.47
C PHE A 211 -18.30 4.29 -16.13
N ILE A 212 -19.00 4.40 -17.26
CA ILE A 212 -19.51 3.28 -18.03
C ILE A 212 -18.67 3.15 -19.29
N SER A 213 -18.27 1.92 -19.62
CA SER A 213 -17.50 1.59 -20.81
C SER A 213 -18.26 0.56 -21.65
N TYR A 214 -18.06 0.60 -22.96
CA TYR A 214 -18.64 -0.31 -23.94
C TYR A 214 -17.57 -0.80 -24.90
N ASP A 215 -17.42 -2.11 -25.07
CA ASP A 215 -16.67 -2.71 -26.19
C ASP A 215 -17.68 -3.42 -27.08
N GLY A 216 -18.00 -2.82 -28.23
CA GLY A 216 -18.93 -3.38 -29.19
C GLY A 216 -19.00 -2.54 -30.46
N LYS A 217 -19.69 -3.06 -31.47
CA LYS A 217 -19.66 -2.48 -32.84
C LYS A 217 -20.84 -1.56 -33.15
N GLU A 218 -22.00 -1.83 -32.57
CA GLU A 218 -23.25 -1.13 -32.89
C GLU A 218 -23.57 -0.07 -31.84
N GLU A 219 -24.54 0.82 -32.13
CA GLU A 219 -25.07 1.73 -31.12
C GLU A 219 -26.12 1.00 -30.28
N VAL A 220 -25.95 1.03 -28.95
CA VAL A 220 -26.79 0.34 -28.00
C VAL A 220 -27.39 1.32 -26.97
N PRO A 221 -28.73 1.42 -26.88
CA PRO A 221 -29.37 2.12 -25.78
C PRO A 221 -29.35 1.27 -24.51
N SER A 222 -29.05 1.88 -23.37
CA SER A 222 -29.11 1.24 -22.06
C SER A 222 -29.65 2.21 -20.99
N GLU A 223 -29.79 1.75 -19.75
CA GLU A 223 -30.27 2.55 -18.63
C GLU A 223 -29.40 2.31 -17.39
N LEU A 224 -28.78 3.36 -16.87
CA LEU A 224 -28.09 3.30 -15.59
C LEU A 224 -29.12 3.33 -14.45
N GLN A 225 -29.00 2.42 -13.49
CA GLN A 225 -29.85 2.34 -12.30
C GLN A 225 -29.01 2.40 -11.03
N VAL A 226 -29.40 3.24 -10.06
CA VAL A 226 -28.72 3.37 -8.77
C VAL A 226 -29.71 3.03 -7.65
N PHE A 227 -29.31 2.09 -6.80
CA PHE A 227 -30.06 1.62 -5.65
C PHE A 227 -29.32 1.98 -4.36
N VAL A 228 -30.05 2.38 -3.32
CA VAL A 228 -29.54 2.57 -1.96
C VAL A 228 -30.31 1.63 -1.03
N ASP A 229 -29.61 0.71 -0.37
CA ASP A 229 -30.21 -0.36 0.44
C ASP A 229 -31.40 -1.04 -0.29
N ASP A 230 -31.15 -1.44 -1.55
CA ASP A 230 -32.09 -2.10 -2.47
C ASP A 230 -33.30 -1.26 -2.94
N LYS A 231 -33.38 0.01 -2.56
CA LYS A 231 -34.38 0.95 -3.10
C LYS A 231 -33.81 1.73 -4.28
N LEU A 232 -34.50 1.71 -5.42
CA LEU A 232 -34.13 2.51 -6.60
C LEU A 232 -34.26 4.02 -6.26
N VAL A 233 -33.16 4.76 -6.33
CA VAL A 233 -33.10 6.20 -6.03
C VAL A 233 -32.84 7.05 -7.26
N TYR A 234 -32.24 6.50 -8.31
CA TYR A 234 -31.92 7.24 -9.53
C TYR A 234 -31.90 6.31 -10.76
N LYS A 235 -32.28 6.86 -11.92
CA LYS A 235 -32.17 6.20 -13.21
C LYS A 235 -31.89 7.20 -14.34
N GLU A 236 -31.06 6.84 -15.30
CA GLU A 236 -30.76 7.66 -16.48
C GLU A 236 -30.60 6.79 -17.73
N LYS A 237 -31.20 7.21 -18.85
CA LYS A 237 -30.99 6.57 -20.16
C LYS A 237 -29.64 6.98 -20.76
N ILE A 238 -28.89 6.01 -21.25
CA ILE A 238 -27.59 6.20 -21.89
C ILE A 238 -27.59 5.58 -23.29
N SER A 239 -26.79 6.12 -24.20
CA SER A 239 -26.50 5.52 -25.51
C SER A 239 -24.99 5.38 -25.63
N LEU A 240 -24.53 4.21 -26.06
CA LEU A 240 -23.12 3.87 -26.21
C LEU A 240 -22.89 3.32 -27.62
N SER A 241 -21.73 3.59 -28.21
CA SER A 241 -21.36 3.11 -29.55
C SER A 241 -19.86 2.88 -29.66
N ASN A 242 -19.39 2.33 -30.78
CA ASN A 242 -17.95 2.16 -31.03
C ASN A 242 -17.14 3.48 -31.08
N ILE A 243 -17.79 4.61 -31.36
CA ILE A 243 -17.19 5.95 -31.35
C ILE A 243 -17.32 6.60 -29.98
N SER A 244 -18.50 6.48 -29.35
CA SER A 244 -18.78 6.97 -28.00
C SER A 244 -18.84 5.80 -27.02
N ASN A 245 -17.69 5.16 -26.85
CA ASN A 245 -17.55 3.89 -26.14
C ASN A 245 -17.36 4.06 -24.62
N ALA A 246 -17.38 5.29 -24.12
CA ALA A 246 -17.35 5.61 -22.69
C ALA A 246 -18.33 6.74 -22.38
N LYS A 247 -19.01 6.65 -21.24
CA LYS A 247 -19.89 7.71 -20.73
C LYS A 247 -19.71 7.90 -19.23
N ILE A 248 -19.65 9.15 -18.80
CA ILE A 248 -19.60 9.55 -17.40
C ILE A 248 -20.97 10.10 -17.02
N VAL A 249 -21.59 9.54 -15.99
CA VAL A 249 -22.86 10.00 -15.44
C VAL A 249 -22.62 10.59 -14.06
N ASN A 250 -22.98 11.86 -13.88
CA ASN A 250 -22.84 12.59 -12.62
C ASN A 250 -24.22 12.86 -12.03
N THR A 251 -24.47 12.37 -10.81
CA THR A 251 -25.75 12.56 -10.12
C THR A 251 -25.55 12.93 -8.66
N GLN A 252 -26.62 13.40 -8.02
CA GLN A 252 -26.64 13.73 -6.59
C GLN A 252 -27.72 12.90 -5.89
N ILE A 253 -27.30 12.10 -4.91
CA ILE A 253 -28.18 11.19 -4.16
C ILE A 253 -28.41 11.73 -2.74
N GLU A 254 -29.63 11.61 -2.23
CA GLU A 254 -29.99 12.08 -0.89
C GLU A 254 -29.71 11.03 0.20
N ALA A 255 -28.98 11.44 1.24
CA ALA A 255 -28.67 10.61 2.40
C ALA A 255 -29.84 10.61 3.40
N SER A 256 -30.79 9.69 3.24
CA SER A 256 -32.10 9.77 3.92
C SER A 256 -32.16 9.11 5.30
N THR A 257 -31.23 8.23 5.65
CA THR A 257 -31.19 7.58 6.98
C THR A 257 -29.75 7.40 7.46
N VAL A 258 -29.55 7.44 8.78
CA VAL A 258 -28.23 7.31 9.44
C VAL A 258 -27.70 5.88 9.32
N GLY A 259 -26.36 5.75 9.33
CA GLY A 259 -25.63 4.49 9.29
C GLY A 259 -25.04 4.18 7.91
N ILE A 260 -24.40 3.03 7.80
CA ILE A 260 -23.79 2.58 6.55
C ILE A 260 -24.87 2.20 5.54
N LYS A 261 -24.75 2.76 4.33
CA LYS A 261 -25.63 2.55 3.18
C LYS A 261 -24.89 1.82 2.09
N ASN A 262 -25.53 0.78 1.55
CA ASN A 262 -25.02 0.06 0.40
C ASN A 262 -25.60 0.70 -0.85
N ILE A 263 -24.74 1.25 -1.69
CA ILE A 263 -25.10 1.78 -2.98
C ILE A 263 -24.77 0.70 -4.01
N LYS A 264 -25.75 0.35 -4.83
CA LYS A 264 -25.62 -0.63 -5.91
C LYS A 264 -25.94 0.05 -7.21
N VAL A 265 -24.98 0.06 -8.13
CA VAL A 265 -25.13 0.65 -9.46
C VAL A 265 -25.15 -0.47 -10.47
N ILE A 266 -26.19 -0.51 -11.30
CA ILE A 266 -26.44 -1.58 -12.27
C ILE A 266 -26.68 -0.95 -13.63
N VAL A 267 -26.13 -1.59 -14.67
CA VAL A 267 -26.54 -1.41 -16.05
C VAL A 267 -27.14 -2.74 -16.56
N PRO A 268 -28.34 -2.77 -17.15
CA PRO A 268 -28.93 -4.00 -17.66
C PRO A 268 -28.02 -4.65 -18.73
N PRO A 269 -27.94 -5.99 -18.76
CA PRO A 269 -27.10 -6.67 -19.72
C PRO A 269 -27.64 -6.59 -21.15
N LEU A 270 -26.74 -6.62 -22.12
CA LEU A 270 -27.09 -6.69 -23.54
C LEU A 270 -27.48 -8.13 -23.96
N PRO A 271 -28.28 -8.31 -25.03
CA PRO A 271 -28.71 -9.64 -25.48
C PRO A 271 -27.58 -10.61 -25.85
N ASN A 272 -26.44 -10.09 -26.33
CA ASN A 272 -25.27 -10.88 -26.78
C ASN A 272 -24.07 -10.77 -25.82
N GLU A 273 -24.27 -10.23 -24.63
CA GLU A 273 -23.21 -10.02 -23.66
C GLU A 273 -22.94 -11.29 -22.85
N LYS A 274 -21.66 -11.66 -22.77
CA LYS A 274 -21.21 -12.90 -22.11
C LYS A 274 -20.87 -12.68 -20.64
N ASN A 275 -20.30 -11.51 -20.31
CA ASN A 275 -19.99 -11.14 -18.94
C ASN A 275 -21.01 -10.12 -18.46
N THR A 276 -21.78 -10.47 -17.44
CA THR A 276 -22.77 -9.58 -16.82
C THR A 276 -22.37 -9.15 -15.42
N ALA A 277 -21.28 -9.72 -14.88
CA ALA A 277 -20.80 -9.46 -13.53
C ALA A 277 -20.11 -8.09 -13.39
N ASN A 278 -19.58 -7.57 -14.50
CA ASN A 278 -18.98 -6.23 -14.63
C ASN A 278 -20.03 -5.12 -14.86
N ASN A 279 -21.30 -5.47 -15.05
CA ASN A 279 -22.41 -4.52 -15.21
C ASN A 279 -22.97 -4.03 -13.87
N GLU A 280 -22.52 -4.62 -12.76
CA GLU A 280 -22.90 -4.24 -11.40
C GLU A 280 -21.66 -3.84 -10.60
N LYS A 281 -21.76 -2.73 -9.86
CA LYS A 281 -20.78 -2.35 -8.85
C LYS A 281 -21.43 -1.90 -7.57
N LEU A 282 -20.79 -2.28 -6.47
CA LEU A 282 -21.21 -2.02 -5.10
C LEU A 282 -20.24 -1.04 -4.43
N LEU A 283 -20.77 -0.09 -3.68
CA LEU A 283 -20.01 0.80 -2.81
C LEU A 283 -20.78 1.08 -1.52
N ALA A 284 -20.08 1.58 -0.49
CA ALA A 284 -20.70 1.98 0.76
C ALA A 284 -20.49 3.46 1.02
N LEU A 285 -21.50 4.06 1.65
CA LEU A 285 -21.48 5.41 2.15
C LEU A 285 -21.92 5.38 3.61
N GLU A 286 -21.16 6.02 4.50
CA GLU A 286 -21.61 6.20 5.88
C GLU A 286 -22.38 7.51 6.03
N VAL A 287 -23.66 7.41 6.42
CA VAL A 287 -24.48 8.58 6.70
C VAL A 287 -24.38 8.93 8.18
N LEU A 288 -23.82 10.09 8.48
CA LEU A 288 -23.62 10.61 9.83
C LEU A 288 -24.80 11.50 10.24
N ASP A 289 -25.19 11.42 11.52
CA ASP A 289 -26.13 12.35 12.15
C ASP A 289 -25.33 13.52 12.76
N GLU A 290 -25.35 14.70 12.14
CA GLU A 290 -24.60 15.88 12.61
C GLU A 290 -25.39 16.71 13.64
N LYS A 291 -26.01 16.08 14.65
CA LYS A 291 -26.64 16.85 15.73
C LYS A 291 -25.59 17.64 16.50
N THR A 292 -25.47 18.92 16.17
CA THR A 292 -24.51 19.84 16.82
C THR A 292 -25.29 20.86 17.64
N ASN A 293 -25.07 20.85 18.95
CA ASN A 293 -25.62 21.82 19.88
C ASN A 293 -24.63 22.98 20.06
N VAL A 294 -25.02 24.17 19.64
CA VAL A 294 -24.21 25.38 19.73
C VAL A 294 -24.82 26.33 20.76
N ALA A 295 -24.02 26.84 21.68
CA ALA A 295 -24.45 27.87 22.63
C ALA A 295 -23.81 29.22 22.26
N ILE A 296 -24.63 30.25 21.99
CA ILE A 296 -24.16 31.63 21.91
C ILE A 296 -24.32 32.28 23.28
N ILE A 297 -23.23 32.74 23.86
CA ILE A 297 -23.18 33.39 25.17
C ILE A 297 -22.83 34.86 24.97
N SER A 298 -23.71 35.75 25.45
CA SER A 298 -23.56 37.20 25.29
C SER A 298 -24.20 37.97 26.44
N THR A 299 -23.59 39.08 26.85
CA THR A 299 -24.23 40.09 27.73
C THR A 299 -25.03 41.12 26.94
N VAL A 300 -24.68 41.32 25.67
CA VAL A 300 -25.23 42.36 24.77
C VAL A 300 -26.23 41.79 23.76
N GLN A 301 -27.16 42.64 23.32
CA GLN A 301 -28.04 42.36 22.19
C GLN A 301 -27.45 42.99 20.93
N HIS A 302 -27.04 42.16 19.96
CA HIS A 302 -26.42 42.63 18.72
C HIS A 302 -26.94 41.84 17.51
N PRO A 303 -27.11 42.46 16.32
CA PRO A 303 -27.60 41.76 15.13
C PRO A 303 -26.74 40.57 14.68
N ASP A 304 -25.44 40.56 15.03
CA ASP A 304 -24.55 39.41 14.80
C ASP A 304 -25.09 38.12 15.41
N ILE A 305 -25.67 38.17 16.60
CA ILE A 305 -26.21 36.98 17.28
C ILE A 305 -27.31 36.33 16.43
N GLY A 306 -28.20 37.15 15.86
CA GLY A 306 -29.27 36.68 14.97
C GLY A 306 -28.74 36.15 13.63
N ALA A 307 -27.73 36.82 13.06
CA ALA A 307 -27.09 36.37 11.82
C ALA A 307 -26.35 35.04 12.01
N LEU A 308 -25.57 34.89 13.09
CA LEU A 308 -24.89 33.65 13.47
C LEU A 308 -25.90 32.53 13.69
N LYS A 309 -26.96 32.76 14.47
CA LYS A 309 -28.01 31.76 14.70
C LYS A 309 -28.61 31.25 13.39
N LYS A 310 -29.05 32.15 12.51
CA LYS A 310 -29.65 31.78 11.21
C LYS A 310 -28.68 31.07 10.28
N ALA A 311 -27.43 31.51 10.23
CA ALA A 311 -26.42 30.92 9.36
C ALA A 311 -26.02 29.51 9.81
N ILE A 312 -25.95 29.26 11.12
CA ILE A 312 -25.62 27.95 11.69
C ILE A 312 -26.80 26.98 11.54
N GLU A 313 -28.02 27.42 11.87
CA GLU A 313 -29.27 26.64 11.75
C GLU A 313 -29.77 26.49 10.31
N SER A 314 -29.06 27.05 9.32
CA SER A 314 -29.32 26.75 7.91
C SER A 314 -29.13 25.25 7.61
N ASN A 315 -28.31 24.57 8.43
CA ASN A 315 -28.27 23.13 8.54
C ASN A 315 -29.28 22.68 9.63
N GLU A 316 -30.32 21.94 9.24
CA GLU A 316 -31.38 21.45 10.13
C GLU A 316 -30.88 20.53 11.26
N GLN A 317 -29.66 20.02 11.16
CA GLN A 317 -29.04 19.18 12.20
C GLN A 317 -28.40 20.00 13.32
N ARG A 318 -28.32 21.34 13.20
CA ARG A 318 -27.68 22.19 14.21
C ARG A 318 -28.72 22.96 15.00
N LEU A 319 -28.57 22.94 16.32
CA LEU A 319 -29.43 23.67 17.24
C LEU A 319 -28.62 24.78 17.92
N VAL A 320 -29.06 26.03 17.78
CA VAL A 320 -28.41 27.17 18.42
C VAL A 320 -29.26 27.69 19.57
N SER A 321 -28.72 27.63 20.79
CA SER A 321 -29.33 28.22 21.98
C SER A 321 -28.58 29.48 22.39
N ILE A 322 -29.30 30.53 22.80
CA ILE A 322 -28.71 31.80 23.24
C ILE A 322 -28.84 31.90 24.76
N TYR A 323 -27.73 32.14 25.44
CA TYR A 323 -27.65 32.24 26.89
C TYR A 323 -26.94 33.52 27.33
N ARG A 324 -27.23 33.94 28.56
CA ARG A 324 -26.44 34.94 29.27
C ARG A 324 -25.33 34.25 30.09
N PRO A 325 -24.22 34.93 30.44
CA PRO A 325 -23.13 34.31 31.20
C PRO A 325 -23.51 33.80 32.59
N ASP A 326 -24.61 34.29 33.17
CA ASP A 326 -25.16 33.88 34.45
C ASP A 326 -26.11 32.67 34.35
N THR A 327 -26.24 32.05 33.17
CA THR A 327 -27.04 30.84 32.99
C THR A 327 -26.58 29.70 33.89
N ASP A 328 -27.52 28.83 34.26
CA ASP A 328 -27.20 27.59 34.94
C ASP A 328 -26.31 26.71 34.04
N LEU A 329 -25.20 26.24 34.59
CA LEU A 329 -24.20 25.39 33.93
C LEU A 329 -24.79 24.03 33.50
N SER A 330 -25.90 23.60 34.13
CA SER A 330 -26.66 22.41 33.72
C SER A 330 -27.16 22.51 32.28
N LYS A 331 -27.54 23.70 31.82
CA LYS A 331 -28.01 23.96 30.44
C LYS A 331 -26.88 23.95 29.41
N LEU A 332 -25.63 24.01 29.87
CA LEU A 332 -24.44 23.97 29.04
C LEU A 332 -23.84 22.56 28.96
N GLN A 333 -24.52 21.56 29.54
CA GLN A 333 -23.95 20.21 29.62
C GLN A 333 -23.78 19.53 28.26
N GLU A 334 -24.74 19.71 27.37
CA GLU A 334 -24.86 19.05 26.06
C GLU A 334 -24.37 19.95 24.91
N VAL A 335 -23.62 21.01 25.20
CA VAL A 335 -23.10 21.95 24.19
C VAL A 335 -21.80 21.45 23.60
N ASP A 336 -21.75 21.33 22.28
CA ASP A 336 -20.58 20.89 21.51
C ASP A 336 -19.64 22.07 21.17
N VAL A 337 -20.21 23.24 20.88
CA VAL A 337 -19.46 24.45 20.51
C VAL A 337 -20.01 25.68 21.26
N TYR A 338 -19.11 26.41 21.91
CA TYR A 338 -19.42 27.66 22.62
C TYR A 338 -19.04 28.86 21.76
N ILE A 339 -20.02 29.68 21.38
CA ILE A 339 -19.78 30.98 20.75
C ILE A 339 -19.81 32.05 21.84
N LEU A 340 -18.68 32.72 22.06
CA LEU A 340 -18.51 33.75 23.09
C LEU A 340 -18.50 35.11 22.40
N TYR A 341 -19.62 35.83 22.49
CA TYR A 341 -19.79 37.10 21.80
C TYR A 341 -19.48 38.26 22.75
N GLN A 342 -18.42 39.00 22.43
CA GLN A 342 -17.90 40.15 23.18
C GLN A 342 -17.77 39.90 24.70
N PRO A 343 -16.93 38.94 25.10
CA PRO A 343 -16.79 38.53 26.49
C PRO A 343 -16.26 39.64 27.41
N ASP A 344 -16.81 39.66 28.62
CA ASP A 344 -16.39 40.52 29.74
C ASP A 344 -16.16 39.67 31.01
N ALA A 345 -15.82 40.32 32.12
CA ALA A 345 -15.58 39.63 33.40
C ALA A 345 -16.73 38.72 33.89
N SER A 346 -17.97 38.91 33.43
CA SER A 346 -19.09 38.04 33.78
C SER A 346 -18.99 36.63 33.19
N PHE A 347 -18.15 36.44 32.17
CA PHE A 347 -17.93 35.15 31.50
C PHE A 347 -17.00 34.21 32.27
N ASP A 348 -16.43 34.63 33.41
CA ASP A 348 -15.47 33.84 34.20
C ASP A 348 -15.94 32.40 34.48
N LYS A 349 -17.22 32.23 34.87
CA LYS A 349 -17.80 30.90 35.15
C LYS A 349 -17.86 30.02 33.89
N VAL A 350 -18.27 30.61 32.77
CA VAL A 350 -18.41 29.93 31.48
C VAL A 350 -17.03 29.49 30.98
N TYR A 351 -16.03 30.38 30.99
CA TYR A 351 -14.67 30.05 30.58
C TYR A 351 -14.06 28.95 31.44
N LYS A 352 -14.20 29.02 32.77
CA LYS A 352 -13.72 27.97 33.68
C LYS A 352 -14.35 26.61 33.38
N GLN A 353 -15.66 26.58 33.13
CA GLN A 353 -16.34 25.34 32.72
C GLN A 353 -15.82 24.82 31.38
N MET A 354 -15.63 25.70 30.40
CA MET A 354 -15.11 25.32 29.09
C MET A 354 -13.69 24.76 29.18
N GLN A 355 -12.82 25.36 30.00
CA GLN A 355 -11.47 24.86 30.26
C GLN A 355 -11.47 23.49 30.92
N LEU A 356 -12.30 23.30 31.96
CA LEU A 356 -12.45 22.00 32.64
C LEU A 356 -12.92 20.91 31.68
N ARG A 357 -13.78 21.27 30.72
CA ARG A 357 -14.36 20.35 29.74
C ARG A 357 -13.54 20.21 28.46
N LYS A 358 -12.50 21.03 28.27
CA LYS A 358 -11.78 21.18 27.01
C LYS A 358 -12.73 21.39 25.83
N SER A 359 -13.70 22.27 26.01
CA SER A 359 -14.76 22.53 25.03
C SER A 359 -14.26 23.39 23.87
N ASN A 360 -14.79 23.14 22.67
CA ASN A 360 -14.49 23.93 21.48
C ASN A 360 -15.16 25.30 21.57
N SER A 361 -14.51 26.32 21.04
CA SER A 361 -15.03 27.68 21.14
C SER A 361 -14.83 28.54 19.90
N PHE A 362 -15.71 29.53 19.76
CA PHE A 362 -15.57 30.61 18.82
C PHE A 362 -15.76 31.94 19.56
N THR A 363 -14.68 32.67 19.79
CA THR A 363 -14.73 33.98 20.46
C THR A 363 -14.79 35.10 19.42
N ILE A 364 -15.75 36.00 19.56
CA ILE A 364 -15.90 37.18 18.69
C ILE A 364 -15.63 38.42 19.54
N LEU A 365 -14.56 39.14 19.19
CA LEU A 365 -14.22 40.42 19.82
C LEU A 365 -15.02 41.55 19.16
N GLY A 366 -15.19 42.65 19.88
CA GLY A 366 -15.91 43.85 19.46
C GLY A 366 -15.77 44.94 20.51
N THR A 367 -16.46 46.07 20.32
CA THR A 367 -16.22 47.28 21.13
C THR A 367 -16.66 47.18 22.60
N TYR A 368 -17.42 46.15 22.97
CA TYR A 368 -17.81 45.85 24.37
C TYR A 368 -16.94 44.78 25.03
N THR A 369 -15.91 44.29 24.34
CA THR A 369 -15.06 43.21 24.87
C THR A 369 -14.10 43.74 25.92
N ASP A 370 -13.99 43.06 27.06
CA ASP A 370 -12.93 43.34 28.02
C ASP A 370 -11.65 42.59 27.59
N LEU A 371 -10.80 43.26 26.83
CA LEU A 371 -9.54 42.68 26.32
C LEU A 371 -8.59 42.26 27.44
N ASN A 372 -8.60 42.95 28.60
CA ASN A 372 -7.77 42.57 29.74
C ASN A 372 -8.28 41.28 30.39
N PHE A 373 -9.60 41.11 30.49
CA PHE A 373 -10.19 39.85 30.92
C PHE A 373 -9.82 38.72 29.96
N ILE A 374 -9.92 38.95 28.65
CA ILE A 374 -9.62 37.95 27.62
C ILE A 374 -8.16 37.48 27.68
N ASN A 375 -7.21 38.40 27.80
CA ASN A 375 -5.79 38.05 27.92
C ASN A 375 -5.47 37.30 29.23
N ARG A 376 -6.32 37.40 30.26
CA ARG A 376 -6.13 36.73 31.55
C ARG A 376 -6.80 35.37 31.63
N ILE A 377 -7.97 35.20 31.02
CA ILE A 377 -8.83 34.03 31.25
C ILE A 377 -8.42 32.82 30.40
N GLN A 378 -7.71 33.00 29.29
CA GLN A 378 -7.31 31.95 28.34
C GLN A 378 -5.86 32.13 27.88
N ASN A 379 -5.25 31.09 27.31
CA ASN A 379 -3.82 31.08 26.92
C ASN A 379 -3.58 30.78 25.43
N ASN A 380 -4.61 30.84 24.58
CA ASN A 380 -4.59 30.48 23.17
C ASN A 380 -4.13 31.63 22.27
N TYR A 381 -4.35 32.87 22.71
CA TYR A 381 -3.95 34.06 21.99
C TYR A 381 -3.77 35.25 22.94
N LEU A 382 -2.95 36.21 22.52
CA LEU A 382 -2.74 37.49 23.18
C LEU A 382 -3.19 38.61 22.25
N VAL A 383 -4.09 39.47 22.73
CA VAL A 383 -4.59 40.64 22.00
C VAL A 383 -3.90 41.88 22.56
N GLU A 384 -3.22 42.66 21.72
CA GLU A 384 -2.71 43.95 22.17
C GLU A 384 -3.86 44.92 22.51
N THR A 385 -3.68 45.72 23.56
CA THR A 385 -4.73 46.61 24.10
C THR A 385 -4.36 48.10 23.92
N GLY A 386 -5.34 48.99 24.07
CA GLY A 386 -5.11 50.44 24.05
C GLY A 386 -5.18 51.10 22.67
N TYR A 387 -5.69 50.38 21.67
CA TYR A 387 -5.92 50.93 20.32
C TYR A 387 -7.27 51.65 20.26
N PRO A 388 -7.42 52.67 19.38
CA PRO A 388 -8.73 53.26 19.11
C PRO A 388 -9.60 52.29 18.31
N VAL A 389 -10.91 52.52 18.33
CA VAL A 389 -11.86 51.81 17.47
C VAL A 389 -11.47 52.01 15.99
N GLN A 390 -11.35 50.91 15.27
CA GLN A 390 -10.86 50.85 13.89
C GLN A 390 -11.72 49.94 13.02
N GLU A 391 -11.63 50.17 11.71
CA GLU A 391 -12.25 49.34 10.68
C GLU A 391 -11.26 48.28 10.17
N PHE A 392 -11.69 47.03 10.17
CA PHE A 392 -10.91 45.88 9.68
C PHE A 392 -11.56 45.29 8.44
N PHE A 393 -10.84 45.29 7.32
CA PHE A 393 -11.25 44.58 6.11
C PHE A 393 -10.64 43.18 6.07
N ALA A 394 -11.35 42.23 5.49
CA ALA A 394 -10.90 40.84 5.38
C ALA A 394 -10.15 40.59 4.07
N SER A 395 -9.12 39.75 4.16
CA SER A 395 -8.46 39.11 3.02
C SER A 395 -8.37 37.61 3.27
N PRO A 396 -8.84 36.72 2.36
CA PRO A 396 -8.74 35.28 2.55
C PRO A 396 -7.28 34.81 2.54
N ASN A 397 -6.93 33.89 3.43
CA ASN A 397 -5.60 33.30 3.44
C ASN A 397 -5.55 32.02 2.59
N ALA A 398 -4.95 32.09 1.40
CA ALA A 398 -4.79 30.93 0.53
C ALA A 398 -3.93 29.80 1.14
N ALA A 399 -3.15 30.07 2.19
CA ALA A 399 -2.36 29.07 2.91
C ALA A 399 -3.15 28.30 3.98
N PHE A 400 -4.42 28.63 4.23
CA PHE A 400 -5.24 27.91 5.21
C PHE A 400 -5.52 26.48 4.75
N SER A 401 -5.25 25.50 5.61
CA SER A 401 -5.25 24.08 5.23
C SER A 401 -6.31 23.22 5.89
N LYS A 402 -7.02 23.74 6.91
CA LYS A 402 -7.93 22.92 7.74
C LYS A 402 -9.24 22.55 7.03
N PHE A 403 -9.73 23.40 6.13
CA PHE A 403 -10.87 23.15 5.26
C PHE A 403 -10.89 24.14 4.10
N ASP A 404 -11.63 23.82 3.04
CA ASP A 404 -11.68 24.64 1.84
C ASP A 404 -12.51 25.93 2.03
N ILE A 405 -11.82 27.07 1.86
CA ILE A 405 -12.39 28.43 1.90
C ILE A 405 -12.36 29.13 0.54
N SER A 406 -11.95 28.46 -0.54
CA SER A 406 -11.75 29.06 -1.86
C SER A 406 -13.03 29.63 -2.49
N GLU A 407 -14.18 29.04 -2.16
CA GLU A 407 -15.50 29.49 -2.62
C GLU A 407 -16.01 30.74 -1.88
N PHE A 408 -15.41 31.14 -0.75
CA PHE A 408 -15.89 32.27 0.04
C PHE A 408 -15.16 33.57 -0.33
N SER A 409 -15.84 34.43 -1.08
CA SER A 409 -15.34 35.77 -1.40
C SER A 409 -15.77 36.79 -0.35
N VAL A 410 -14.81 37.61 0.11
CA VAL A 410 -15.02 38.79 0.97
C VAL A 410 -14.81 40.11 0.22
N GLU A 411 -14.69 40.04 -1.10
CA GLU A 411 -14.50 41.23 -1.93
C GLU A 411 -15.75 42.12 -1.88
N GLY A 412 -15.53 43.41 -1.60
CA GLY A 412 -16.62 44.38 -1.43
C GLY A 412 -17.43 44.22 -0.14
N PHE A 413 -17.02 43.35 0.80
CA PHE A 413 -17.68 43.24 2.08
C PHE A 413 -17.39 44.46 2.98
N PRO A 414 -18.39 44.92 3.76
CA PRO A 414 -18.19 46.03 4.70
C PRO A 414 -17.20 45.63 5.81
N PRO A 415 -16.48 46.60 6.40
CA PRO A 415 -15.49 46.29 7.43
C PRO A 415 -16.15 45.81 8.73
N LEU A 416 -15.40 45.03 9.50
CA LEU A 416 -15.66 44.76 10.91
C LEU A 416 -15.09 45.89 11.78
N VAL A 417 -15.55 46.00 13.02
CA VAL A 417 -15.15 47.08 13.92
C VAL A 417 -14.66 46.52 15.25
N SER A 418 -13.51 47.00 15.74
CA SER A 418 -12.98 46.67 17.07
C SER A 418 -11.98 47.72 17.54
N ASP A 419 -11.72 47.77 18.84
CA ASP A 419 -10.61 48.46 19.49
C ASP A 419 -9.45 47.50 19.86
N ALA A 420 -9.53 46.24 19.42
CA ALA A 420 -8.45 45.27 19.55
C ALA A 420 -7.23 45.65 18.69
N GLY A 421 -6.04 45.52 19.27
CA GLY A 421 -4.79 45.57 18.52
C GLY A 421 -4.48 44.23 17.84
N PRO A 422 -3.23 44.09 17.34
CA PRO A 422 -2.75 42.84 16.76
C PRO A 422 -2.96 41.63 17.68
N VAL A 423 -3.39 40.50 17.10
CA VAL A 423 -3.60 39.24 17.82
C VAL A 423 -2.45 38.28 17.54
N ASN A 424 -1.76 37.88 18.59
CA ASN A 424 -0.69 36.90 18.57
C ASN A 424 -1.22 35.55 19.05
N VAL A 425 -1.27 34.54 18.19
CA VAL A 425 -1.70 33.19 18.57
C VAL A 425 -0.56 32.49 19.32
N LEU A 426 -0.85 32.00 20.53
CA LEU A 426 0.11 31.36 21.43
C LEU A 426 0.01 29.84 21.29
N GLY A 427 0.23 29.29 20.10
CA GLY A 427 0.08 27.85 19.82
C GLY A 427 0.10 27.49 18.34
N ILE A 428 -0.41 26.31 17.99
CA ILE A 428 -0.62 25.90 16.60
C ILE A 428 -1.92 26.53 16.11
N GLY A 429 -1.80 27.64 15.38
CA GLY A 429 -2.94 28.31 14.77
C GLY A 429 -2.71 28.60 13.29
N GLU A 430 -3.80 28.66 12.53
CA GLU A 430 -3.79 29.09 11.14
C GLU A 430 -4.80 30.22 10.92
N PRO A 431 -4.38 31.39 10.40
CA PRO A 431 -5.31 32.44 10.02
C PRO A 431 -6.15 32.01 8.82
N LEU A 432 -7.47 32.08 8.93
CA LEU A 432 -8.42 31.90 7.83
C LEU A 432 -8.54 33.19 7.03
N LEU A 433 -8.73 34.30 7.74
CA LEU A 433 -8.81 35.64 7.17
C LEU A 433 -7.72 36.50 7.81
N LYS A 434 -7.01 37.26 6.98
CA LYS A 434 -6.04 38.28 7.39
C LYS A 434 -6.67 39.66 7.35
N VAL A 435 -6.10 40.58 8.11
CA VAL A 435 -6.48 41.99 8.11
C VAL A 435 -5.96 42.67 6.84
N ARG A 436 -6.81 43.47 6.21
CA ARG A 436 -6.45 44.38 5.11
C ARG A 436 -6.70 45.82 5.55
N ILE A 437 -5.70 46.69 5.38
CA ILE A 437 -5.80 48.12 5.69
C ILE A 437 -5.40 48.92 4.45
N LYS A 438 -6.29 49.80 3.98
CA LYS A 438 -6.06 50.65 2.79
C LYS A 438 -5.55 49.89 1.55
N GLY A 439 -6.06 48.67 1.34
CA GLY A 439 -5.69 47.82 0.19
C GLY A 439 -4.40 47.00 0.37
N VAL A 440 -3.73 47.09 1.52
CA VAL A 440 -2.54 46.28 1.85
C VAL A 440 -2.91 45.15 2.79
N ASP A 441 -2.54 43.93 2.43
CA ASP A 441 -2.71 42.75 3.28
C ASP A 441 -1.64 42.77 4.39
N MET A 442 -2.12 42.78 5.63
CA MET A 442 -1.29 42.72 6.82
C MET A 442 -1.09 41.26 7.20
N ASP A 443 0.08 40.91 7.74
CA ASP A 443 0.31 39.58 8.31
C ASP A 443 -0.26 39.50 9.75
N GLN A 444 -1.53 39.86 9.89
CA GLN A 444 -2.27 39.85 11.13
C GLN A 444 -3.58 39.08 10.95
N PRO A 445 -3.93 38.17 11.87
CA PRO A 445 -5.17 37.42 11.79
C PRO A 445 -6.38 38.32 12.06
N LEU A 446 -7.37 38.27 11.17
CA LEU A 446 -8.72 38.79 11.40
C LEU A 446 -9.63 37.68 11.96
N LEU A 447 -9.56 36.50 11.34
CA LEU A 447 -10.19 35.27 11.82
C LEU A 447 -9.15 34.18 11.81
N THR A 448 -8.85 33.59 12.95
CA THR A 448 -7.84 32.51 13.06
C THR A 448 -8.35 31.38 13.92
N THR A 449 -7.90 30.18 13.62
CA THR A 449 -8.04 29.03 14.52
C THR A 449 -6.81 28.88 15.38
N ALA A 450 -6.99 28.27 16.55
CA ALA A 450 -5.95 27.85 17.47
C ALA A 450 -6.35 26.48 18.03
N GLU A 451 -5.39 25.57 18.15
CA GLU A 451 -5.60 24.25 18.76
C GLU A 451 -4.87 24.21 20.10
N GLU A 452 -5.61 23.85 21.17
CA GLU A 452 -5.09 23.63 22.52
C GLU A 452 -5.40 22.17 22.92
N ASP A 453 -4.37 21.32 23.00
CA ASP A 453 -4.50 19.86 23.15
C ASP A 453 -5.43 19.20 22.11
N THR A 454 -6.71 19.05 22.45
CA THR A 454 -7.79 18.43 21.66
C THR A 454 -8.93 19.40 21.37
N ALA A 455 -8.91 20.58 21.99
CA ALA A 455 -9.91 21.61 21.84
C ALA A 455 -9.53 22.52 20.66
N LYS A 456 -10.53 22.84 19.85
CA LYS A 456 -10.40 23.77 18.74
C LYS A 456 -11.03 25.10 19.14
N HIS A 457 -10.26 26.16 18.96
CA HIS A 457 -10.68 27.52 19.23
C HIS A 457 -10.62 28.32 17.94
N ALA A 458 -11.58 29.21 17.76
CA ALA A 458 -11.55 30.24 16.73
C ALA A 458 -11.70 31.61 17.39
N ILE A 459 -11.04 32.62 16.83
CA ILE A 459 -11.19 34.01 17.24
C ILE A 459 -11.44 34.88 16.02
N LEU A 460 -12.50 35.70 16.08
CA LEU A 460 -12.78 36.76 15.14
C LEU A 460 -12.52 38.11 15.79
N VAL A 461 -11.72 38.95 15.14
CA VAL A 461 -11.44 40.32 15.57
C VAL A 461 -12.48 41.24 14.91
N GLY A 462 -13.48 41.64 15.71
CA GLY A 462 -14.43 42.68 15.35
C GLY A 462 -15.88 42.20 15.19
N GLU A 463 -16.77 43.14 15.47
CA GLU A 463 -18.22 43.00 15.35
C GLU A 463 -18.72 43.48 13.99
N ASN A 464 -20.01 43.22 13.71
CA ASN A 464 -20.75 43.52 12.49
C ASN A 464 -20.63 42.49 11.35
N ILE A 465 -20.33 41.23 11.67
CA ILE A 465 -20.33 40.14 10.68
C ILE A 465 -21.72 39.91 10.06
N TRP A 466 -22.81 40.34 10.69
CA TRP A 466 -24.15 40.32 10.11
C TRP A 466 -24.22 41.10 8.79
N LYS A 467 -23.41 42.15 8.64
CA LYS A 467 -23.34 42.95 7.42
C LYS A 467 -22.75 42.14 6.26
N TRP A 468 -21.85 41.19 6.53
CA TRP A 468 -21.31 40.27 5.51
C TRP A 468 -22.41 39.36 4.98
N ARG A 469 -23.23 38.78 5.87
CA ARG A 469 -24.38 37.94 5.48
C ARG A 469 -25.37 38.71 4.61
N VAL A 470 -25.65 39.96 4.96
CA VAL A 470 -26.53 40.84 4.16
C VAL A 470 -25.87 41.22 2.83
N GLN A 471 -24.57 41.47 2.81
CA GLN A 471 -23.84 41.81 1.58
C GLN A 471 -23.79 40.64 0.60
N ASN A 472 -23.62 39.39 1.06
CA ASN A 472 -23.72 38.20 0.20
C ASN A 472 -25.10 38.11 -0.47
N TYR A 473 -26.19 38.35 0.27
CA TYR A 473 -27.52 38.40 -0.32
C TYR A 473 -27.69 39.54 -1.34
N ARG A 474 -27.08 40.71 -1.10
CA ARG A 474 -27.11 41.81 -2.08
C ARG A 474 -26.37 41.44 -3.38
N ASN A 475 -25.27 40.73 -3.27
CA ASN A 475 -24.45 40.33 -4.42
C ASN A 475 -25.15 39.21 -5.22
N ASP A 476 -25.60 38.16 -4.52
CA ASP A 476 -25.92 36.87 -5.14
C ASP A 476 -27.39 36.46 -4.98
N GLN A 477 -28.22 37.28 -4.32
CA GLN A 477 -29.63 36.99 -3.98
C GLN A 477 -29.83 35.70 -3.17
N THR A 478 -28.78 35.25 -2.49
CA THR A 478 -28.75 34.04 -1.66
C THR A 478 -27.87 34.27 -0.43
N PHE A 479 -28.12 33.51 0.63
CA PHE A 479 -27.26 33.49 1.83
C PHE A 479 -26.27 32.32 1.82
N LYS A 480 -26.28 31.52 0.73
CA LYS A 480 -25.63 30.20 0.67
C LYS A 480 -24.15 30.26 0.99
N ASP A 481 -23.40 31.23 0.46
CA ASP A 481 -21.93 31.20 0.58
C ASP A 481 -21.48 31.63 1.97
N PHE A 482 -22.13 32.65 2.56
CA PHE A 482 -21.89 33.03 3.95
C PHE A 482 -22.30 31.91 4.92
N ASP A 483 -23.49 31.34 4.72
CA ASP A 483 -24.01 30.27 5.58
C ASP A 483 -23.14 28.99 5.45
N ALA A 484 -22.65 28.67 4.25
CA ALA A 484 -21.71 27.58 4.02
C ALA A 484 -20.34 27.84 4.65
N PHE A 485 -19.79 29.05 4.54
CA PHE A 485 -18.53 29.44 5.18
C PHE A 485 -18.61 29.28 6.70
N LEU A 486 -19.62 29.88 7.33
CA LEU A 486 -19.83 29.74 8.77
C LEU A 486 -20.11 28.28 9.14
N GLY A 487 -20.84 27.55 8.28
CA GLY A 487 -21.15 26.15 8.48
C GLY A 487 -19.92 25.24 8.45
N LYS A 488 -18.93 25.51 7.59
CA LYS A 488 -17.63 24.83 7.56
C LYS A 488 -16.82 25.14 8.82
N LEU A 489 -16.84 26.40 9.30
CA LEU A 489 -16.17 26.77 10.56
C LEU A 489 -16.77 26.05 11.77
N ILE A 490 -18.11 26.03 11.90
CA ILE A 490 -18.76 25.31 13.00
C ILE A 490 -18.51 23.81 12.92
N LEU A 491 -18.53 23.22 11.72
CA LEU A 491 -18.18 21.81 11.52
C LEU A 491 -16.73 21.54 11.96
N TYR A 492 -15.78 22.39 11.57
CA TYR A 492 -14.40 22.25 12.02
C TYR A 492 -14.31 22.29 13.54
N LEU A 493 -15.04 23.19 14.20
CA LEU A 493 -15.06 23.30 15.67
C LEU A 493 -15.79 22.14 16.34
N SER A 494 -16.87 21.59 15.76
CA SER A 494 -17.63 20.47 16.35
C SER A 494 -16.94 19.11 16.18
N THR A 495 -16.12 18.96 15.13
CA THR A 495 -15.36 17.75 14.81
C THR A 495 -14.13 17.55 15.70
N SER A 496 -14.15 17.99 16.97
CA SER A 496 -13.11 17.54 17.90
C SER A 496 -13.06 16.03 17.86
N LYS A 497 -11.86 15.45 17.67
CA LYS A 497 -11.63 14.02 17.87
C LYS A 497 -12.01 13.75 19.31
N GLY A 498 -13.27 13.39 19.54
CA GLY A 498 -13.77 13.10 20.88
C GLY A 498 -12.76 12.16 21.52
N LYS A 499 -12.38 12.46 22.76
CA LYS A 499 -11.52 11.64 23.62
C LYS A 499 -12.20 10.29 23.89
N ASN A 500 -12.31 9.49 22.85
CA ASN A 500 -12.59 8.09 22.92
C ASN A 500 -11.26 7.44 23.30
N ARG A 501 -11.16 7.03 24.56
CA ARG A 501 -10.06 6.17 25.04
C ARG A 501 -9.96 4.85 24.27
N PHE A 502 -10.97 4.53 23.47
CA PHE A 502 -10.99 3.37 22.60
C PHE A 502 -11.48 3.76 21.20
N VAL A 503 -10.56 3.75 20.24
CA VAL A 503 -10.79 4.14 18.85
C VAL A 503 -10.69 2.91 17.97
N LEU A 504 -11.62 2.78 17.02
CA LEU A 504 -11.60 1.73 16.00
C LEU A 504 -11.31 2.36 14.63
N ASP A 505 -10.51 1.68 13.84
CA ASP A 505 -10.22 2.02 12.45
C ASP A 505 -10.51 0.79 11.58
N TYR A 506 -11.49 0.92 10.70
CA TYR A 506 -11.96 -0.13 9.81
C TYR A 506 -12.61 0.45 8.55
N SER A 507 -12.64 -0.35 7.49
CA SER A 507 -13.40 -0.04 6.28
C SER A 507 -14.83 -0.58 6.40
N SER A 508 -15.81 0.22 5.96
CA SER A 508 -17.23 -0.19 5.96
C SER A 508 -17.51 -1.26 4.88
N ILE A 509 -16.67 -1.35 3.85
CA ILE A 509 -16.65 -2.41 2.84
C ILE A 509 -15.21 -2.92 2.65
N TYR A 510 -15.07 -4.24 2.55
CA TYR A 510 -13.87 -4.91 2.08
C TYR A 510 -14.18 -5.60 0.75
N ASN A 511 -13.33 -5.39 -0.25
CA ASN A 511 -13.49 -6.04 -1.56
C ASN A 511 -13.19 -7.53 -1.49
N ASN A 512 -12.25 -7.93 -0.64
CA ASN A 512 -11.84 -9.32 -0.45
C ASN A 512 -11.81 -9.66 1.03
N SER A 513 -12.16 -10.89 1.38
CA SER A 513 -12.07 -11.39 2.75
C SER A 513 -10.65 -11.22 3.29
N SER A 514 -9.61 -11.49 2.50
CA SER A 514 -8.19 -11.41 2.92
C SER A 514 -7.70 -10.02 3.34
N GLU A 515 -8.45 -8.96 3.01
CA GLU A 515 -8.13 -7.58 3.40
C GLU A 515 -8.90 -7.13 4.65
N THR A 516 -9.77 -7.99 5.18
CA THR A 516 -10.66 -7.66 6.31
C THR A 516 -9.86 -7.63 7.61
N LYS A 517 -9.37 -6.43 7.96
CA LYS A 517 -8.62 -6.18 9.19
C LYS A 517 -9.22 -4.99 9.91
N ILE A 518 -9.52 -5.16 11.19
CA ILE A 518 -10.01 -4.10 12.05
C ILE A 518 -8.90 -3.70 13.00
N LYS A 519 -8.59 -2.42 13.04
CA LYS A 519 -7.59 -1.84 13.93
C LYS A 519 -8.27 -1.15 15.10
N ALA A 520 -7.58 -1.13 16.23
CA ALA A 520 -8.01 -0.42 17.40
C ALA A 520 -6.84 0.24 18.12
N THR A 521 -7.08 1.40 18.71
CA THR A 521 -6.12 2.07 19.58
C THR A 521 -6.81 2.34 20.91
N TYR A 522 -6.14 1.93 22.00
CA TYR A 522 -6.65 2.12 23.35
C TYR A 522 -5.68 2.97 24.17
N PHE A 523 -6.24 3.90 24.93
CA PHE A 523 -5.53 4.83 25.79
C PHE A 523 -5.98 4.70 27.25
N ASP A 524 -5.04 4.80 28.17
CA ASP A 524 -5.31 4.82 29.61
C ASP A 524 -6.04 6.10 30.06
N GLU A 525 -6.24 6.27 31.37
CA GLU A 525 -6.90 7.46 31.94
C GLU A 525 -6.09 8.75 31.74
N ALA A 526 -4.77 8.63 31.56
CA ALA A 526 -3.86 9.71 31.23
C ALA A 526 -3.76 9.97 29.71
N PHE A 527 -4.52 9.24 28.89
CA PHE A 527 -4.50 9.31 27.42
C PHE A 527 -3.16 8.87 26.78
N VAL A 528 -2.40 8.03 27.47
CA VAL A 528 -1.22 7.36 26.91
C VAL A 528 -1.64 6.03 26.31
N PHE A 529 -1.09 5.67 25.14
CA PHE A 529 -1.36 4.39 24.51
C PHE A 529 -0.98 3.25 25.45
N ASP A 530 -1.93 2.38 25.76
CA ASP A 530 -1.71 1.24 26.65
C ASP A 530 -1.44 -0.02 25.82
N SER A 531 -0.16 -0.38 25.72
CA SER A 531 0.31 -1.58 25.01
C SER A 531 0.03 -2.89 25.76
N ASN A 532 -0.46 -2.83 27.01
CA ASN A 532 -0.78 -3.99 27.84
C ASN A 532 -2.29 -4.27 27.91
N ALA A 533 -3.10 -3.52 27.17
CA ALA A 533 -4.53 -3.75 27.07
C ALA A 533 -4.83 -5.10 26.40
N SER A 534 -5.90 -5.74 26.86
CA SER A 534 -6.47 -6.95 26.25
C SER A 534 -7.78 -6.54 25.59
N ILE A 535 -7.84 -6.71 24.27
CA ILE A 535 -8.96 -6.28 23.44
C ILE A 535 -9.45 -7.49 22.63
N ASN A 536 -10.74 -7.79 22.75
CA ASN A 536 -11.40 -8.81 21.94
C ASN A 536 -12.41 -8.16 21.01
N ILE A 537 -12.58 -8.71 19.82
CA ILE A 537 -13.63 -8.34 18.88
C ILE A 537 -14.58 -9.52 18.69
N LYS A 538 -15.87 -9.29 18.92
CA LYS A 538 -16.94 -10.23 18.59
C LYS A 538 -17.61 -9.76 17.31
N VAL A 539 -17.63 -10.61 16.29
CA VAL A 539 -18.21 -10.32 14.97
C VAL A 539 -19.41 -11.25 14.76
N GLU A 540 -20.53 -10.73 14.29
CA GLU A 540 -21.79 -11.44 14.06
C GLU A 540 -22.29 -11.23 12.63
N SER A 541 -22.62 -12.33 11.94
CA SER A 541 -23.17 -12.31 10.58
C SER A 541 -24.66 -11.98 10.59
N LYS A 542 -25.09 -10.95 9.84
CA LYS A 542 -26.51 -10.56 9.73
C LYS A 542 -27.38 -11.58 9.01
N SER A 543 -26.80 -12.41 8.14
CA SER A 543 -27.55 -13.38 7.34
C SER A 543 -27.75 -14.71 8.08
N THR A 544 -26.76 -15.12 8.88
CA THR A 544 -26.73 -16.44 9.52
C THR A 544 -26.85 -16.38 11.05
N ASN A 545 -26.78 -15.19 11.65
CA ASN A 545 -26.69 -14.96 13.11
C ASN A 545 -25.59 -15.79 13.80
N THR A 546 -24.54 -16.15 13.05
CA THR A 546 -23.35 -16.81 13.60
C THR A 546 -22.39 -15.76 14.13
N SER A 547 -21.78 -16.01 15.29
CA SER A 547 -20.82 -15.09 15.91
C SER A 547 -19.46 -15.74 16.12
N VAL A 548 -18.40 -14.98 15.88
CA VAL A 548 -17.00 -15.37 16.07
C VAL A 548 -16.33 -14.33 16.96
N GLU A 549 -15.57 -14.78 17.95
CA GLU A 549 -14.77 -13.91 18.81
C GLU A 549 -13.28 -14.11 18.51
N VAL A 550 -12.57 -13.00 18.28
CA VAL A 550 -11.15 -12.98 17.90
C VAL A 550 -10.40 -12.00 18.81
N PRO A 551 -9.24 -12.37 19.38
CA PRO A 551 -8.41 -11.41 20.11
C PRO A 551 -7.71 -10.46 19.12
N MET A 552 -7.62 -9.17 19.47
CA MET A 552 -6.83 -8.21 18.72
C MET A 552 -5.37 -8.27 19.17
N LEU A 553 -4.44 -8.43 18.23
CA LEU A 553 -3.00 -8.58 18.50
C LEU A 553 -2.29 -7.23 18.41
N LEU A 554 -1.35 -6.97 19.32
CA LEU A 554 -0.54 -5.76 19.32
C LEU A 554 0.40 -5.73 18.10
N LYS A 555 0.37 -4.62 17.36
CA LYS A 555 1.30 -4.23 16.29
C LYS A 555 1.77 -2.80 16.56
N ASP A 556 2.86 -2.35 15.93
CA ASP A 556 3.53 -1.06 16.23
C ASP A 556 2.56 0.13 16.46
N GLY A 557 2.20 0.38 17.73
CA GLY A 557 1.31 1.48 18.16
C GLY A 557 -0.21 1.25 18.06
N TYR A 558 -0.69 0.03 17.77
CA TYR A 558 -2.14 -0.28 17.70
C TYR A 558 -2.44 -1.79 17.86
N TYR A 559 -3.70 -2.15 18.03
CA TYR A 559 -4.19 -3.53 18.07
C TYR A 559 -4.89 -3.90 16.76
N GLU A 560 -4.72 -5.11 16.26
CA GLU A 560 -5.30 -5.56 14.98
C GLU A 560 -6.00 -6.91 15.14
N ALA A 561 -7.24 -7.02 14.67
CA ALA A 561 -7.91 -8.28 14.45
C ALA A 561 -7.85 -8.65 12.97
N ASP A 562 -7.34 -9.84 12.69
CA ASP A 562 -7.38 -10.44 11.36
C ASP A 562 -8.69 -11.22 11.19
N LEU A 563 -9.55 -10.74 10.31
CA LEU A 563 -10.85 -11.32 10.01
C LEU A 563 -10.88 -11.95 8.61
N SER A 564 -9.71 -12.31 8.06
CA SER A 564 -9.56 -12.82 6.69
C SER A 564 -10.34 -14.11 6.39
N ASN A 565 -10.72 -14.85 7.42
CA ASN A 565 -11.44 -16.12 7.32
C ASN A 565 -12.97 -15.95 7.27
N LEU A 566 -13.49 -14.72 7.37
CA LEU A 566 -14.92 -14.48 7.26
C LEU A 566 -15.37 -14.61 5.79
N PRO A 567 -16.46 -15.34 5.51
CA PRO A 567 -17.00 -15.40 4.15
C PRO A 567 -17.57 -14.04 3.71
N PRO A 568 -17.82 -13.85 2.41
CA PRO A 568 -18.55 -12.69 1.93
C PRO A 568 -19.93 -12.55 2.61
N GLY A 569 -20.28 -11.34 3.03
CA GLY A 569 -21.51 -11.09 3.80
C GLY A 569 -21.51 -9.79 4.58
N LYS A 570 -22.62 -9.54 5.31
CA LYS A 570 -22.82 -8.37 6.17
C LYS A 570 -22.58 -8.74 7.63
N TYR A 571 -21.83 -7.91 8.34
CA TYR A 571 -21.41 -8.17 9.72
C TYR A 571 -21.65 -6.97 10.62
N ASP A 572 -22.08 -7.23 11.85
CA ASP A 572 -21.96 -6.31 12.98
C ASP A 572 -20.82 -6.79 13.87
N PHE A 573 -20.15 -5.89 14.57
CA PHE A 573 -19.14 -6.28 15.53
C PHE A 573 -19.13 -5.39 16.76
N VAL A 574 -18.60 -5.94 17.85
CA VAL A 574 -18.37 -5.26 19.12
C VAL A 574 -16.95 -5.57 19.56
N ALA A 575 -16.10 -4.56 19.60
CA ALA A 575 -14.78 -4.64 20.21
C ALA A 575 -14.90 -4.23 21.68
N THR A 576 -14.20 -4.93 22.58
CA THR A 576 -14.30 -4.74 24.04
C THR A 576 -12.91 -4.81 24.68
N VAL A 577 -12.61 -3.86 25.57
CA VAL A 577 -11.39 -3.86 26.39
C VAL A 577 -11.67 -4.56 27.72
N THR A 578 -11.06 -5.73 27.94
CA THR A 578 -11.38 -6.67 29.03
C THR A 578 -11.25 -6.05 30.44
N LYS A 579 -10.30 -5.13 30.64
CA LYS A 579 -10.07 -4.48 31.95
C LYS A 579 -10.75 -3.12 32.12
N GLY A 580 -11.26 -2.53 31.03
CA GLY A 580 -11.72 -1.14 31.01
C GLY A 580 -13.24 -0.94 30.90
N ASN A 581 -14.03 -2.02 30.75
CA ASN A 581 -15.48 -1.98 30.44
C ASN A 581 -15.85 -1.02 29.29
N LEU A 582 -14.91 -0.77 28.39
CA LEU A 582 -15.07 0.09 27.23
C LEU A 582 -15.31 -0.80 26.01
N SER A 583 -16.44 -0.57 25.36
CA SER A 583 -16.78 -1.23 24.10
C SER A 583 -17.13 -0.23 23.02
N ARG A 584 -16.87 -0.63 21.79
CA ARG A 584 -17.24 0.10 20.58
C ARG A 584 -17.76 -0.90 19.57
N SER A 585 -18.84 -0.54 18.91
CA SER A 585 -19.45 -1.34 17.87
C SER A 585 -19.32 -0.68 16.52
N GLY A 586 -19.44 -1.50 15.48
CA GLY A 586 -19.48 -1.06 14.10
C GLY A 586 -20.12 -2.13 13.23
N SER A 587 -20.25 -1.83 11.94
CA SER A 587 -20.71 -2.78 10.94
C SER A 587 -19.82 -2.69 9.71
N PHE A 588 -19.64 -3.79 9.00
CA PHE A 588 -18.94 -3.80 7.72
C PHE A 588 -19.54 -4.87 6.81
N SER A 589 -19.25 -4.77 5.51
CA SER A 589 -19.62 -5.80 4.54
C SER A 589 -18.37 -6.30 3.79
N ILE A 590 -18.29 -7.61 3.59
CA ILE A 590 -17.27 -8.24 2.73
C ILE A 590 -17.96 -8.59 1.42
N LEU A 591 -17.47 -8.02 0.32
CA LEU A 591 -17.95 -8.35 -1.02
C LEU A 591 -17.36 -9.68 -1.48
N ASP A 592 -18.09 -10.41 -2.31
CA ASP A 592 -17.51 -11.52 -3.08
C ASP A 592 -16.93 -10.97 -4.40
N PHE A 593 -16.00 -10.02 -4.29
CA PHE A 593 -15.37 -9.45 -5.47
C PHE A 593 -14.28 -10.41 -5.97
N ASP A 594 -14.46 -10.89 -7.19
CA ASP A 594 -13.45 -11.64 -7.93
C ASP A 594 -13.01 -10.80 -9.12
N ALA A 595 -11.77 -10.28 -9.05
CA ALA A 595 -11.22 -9.41 -10.08
C ALA A 595 -11.06 -10.15 -11.42
N GLU A 596 -10.87 -11.48 -11.39
CA GLU A 596 -10.72 -12.32 -12.58
C GLU A 596 -12.04 -12.42 -13.37
N LYS A 597 -13.19 -12.30 -12.71
CA LYS A 597 -14.51 -12.32 -13.36
C LYS A 597 -14.87 -11.02 -14.08
N GLN A 598 -14.02 -9.99 -13.99
CA GLN A 598 -14.25 -8.73 -14.72
C GLN A 598 -13.91 -8.84 -16.21
N PHE A 599 -13.20 -9.89 -16.63
CA PHE A 599 -12.77 -10.08 -18.01
C PHE A 599 -13.55 -11.21 -18.70
N SER A 600 -13.92 -11.01 -19.96
CA SER A 600 -14.71 -11.95 -20.77
C SER A 600 -13.92 -12.66 -21.87
N SER A 601 -12.78 -12.10 -22.24
CA SER A 601 -11.92 -12.56 -23.34
C SER A 601 -10.44 -12.40 -23.00
N SER A 602 -9.62 -13.19 -23.68
CA SER A 602 -8.18 -13.22 -23.45
C SER A 602 -7.48 -12.01 -24.09
N ASN A 603 -6.52 -11.42 -23.38
CA ASN A 603 -5.72 -10.30 -23.86
C ASN A 603 -4.51 -10.76 -24.69
N TYR A 604 -4.77 -11.44 -25.81
CA TYR A 604 -3.72 -11.94 -26.71
C TYR A 604 -2.84 -10.81 -27.27
N ALA A 605 -3.37 -9.59 -27.40
CA ALA A 605 -2.62 -8.44 -27.91
C ALA A 605 -1.47 -8.06 -26.98
N LYS A 606 -1.70 -7.99 -25.67
CA LYS A 606 -0.64 -7.75 -24.68
C LYS A 606 0.34 -8.91 -24.61
N LEU A 607 -0.13 -10.16 -24.63
CA LEU A 607 0.74 -11.34 -24.67
C LEU A 607 1.64 -11.34 -25.91
N ASN A 608 1.13 -10.93 -27.07
CA ASN A 608 1.93 -10.83 -28.30
C ASN A 608 3.04 -9.78 -28.15
N ARG A 609 2.73 -8.63 -27.54
CA ARG A 609 3.73 -7.59 -27.27
C ARG A 609 4.78 -8.06 -26.28
N LEU A 610 4.40 -8.82 -25.25
CA LEU A 610 5.35 -9.48 -24.32
C LEU A 610 6.29 -10.46 -25.06
N ALA A 611 5.74 -11.31 -25.93
CA ALA A 611 6.52 -12.26 -26.72
C ALA A 611 7.54 -11.54 -27.62
N MET A 612 7.09 -10.51 -28.35
CA MET A 612 7.94 -9.71 -29.23
C MET A 612 9.06 -8.99 -28.46
N ASN A 613 8.75 -8.42 -27.29
CA ASN A 613 9.72 -7.70 -26.46
C ASN A 613 10.79 -8.61 -25.84
N THR A 614 10.53 -9.91 -25.71
CA THR A 614 11.45 -10.90 -25.14
C THR A 614 12.15 -11.77 -26.20
N GLY A 615 11.85 -11.56 -27.48
CA GLY A 615 12.40 -12.35 -28.58
C GLY A 615 11.80 -13.76 -28.70
N GLY A 616 10.61 -13.97 -28.13
CA GLY A 616 9.80 -15.17 -28.33
C GLY A 616 8.68 -14.97 -29.36
N LYS A 617 7.68 -15.85 -29.34
CA LYS A 617 6.52 -15.84 -30.25
C LYS A 617 5.26 -16.31 -29.53
N LEU A 618 4.12 -15.70 -29.87
CA LEU A 618 2.81 -16.09 -29.37
C LEU A 618 2.29 -17.34 -30.10
N TYR A 619 1.68 -18.24 -29.35
CA TYR A 619 1.05 -19.47 -29.84
C TYR A 619 -0.35 -19.64 -29.27
N PHE A 620 -1.14 -20.48 -29.94
CA PHE A 620 -2.44 -20.95 -29.47
C PHE A 620 -2.36 -22.46 -29.19
N PRO A 621 -3.29 -23.03 -28.39
CA PRO A 621 -3.27 -24.46 -28.03
C PRO A 621 -3.19 -25.43 -29.23
N ASP A 622 -3.80 -25.08 -30.37
CA ASP A 622 -3.73 -25.85 -31.60
C ASP A 622 -2.37 -25.80 -32.32
N GLN A 623 -1.45 -24.93 -31.87
CA GLN A 623 -0.14 -24.71 -32.45
C GLN A 623 1.02 -25.31 -31.63
N MET A 624 0.75 -26.22 -30.69
CA MET A 624 1.80 -26.81 -29.83
C MET A 624 2.90 -27.54 -30.60
N ASP A 625 2.59 -28.19 -31.72
CA ASP A 625 3.61 -28.81 -32.58
C ASP A 625 4.58 -27.78 -33.17
N SER A 626 4.06 -26.60 -33.52
CA SER A 626 4.89 -25.50 -34.04
C SER A 626 5.77 -24.89 -32.94
N LEU A 627 5.27 -24.80 -31.71
CA LEU A 627 6.04 -24.35 -30.55
C LEU A 627 7.20 -25.31 -30.25
N VAL A 628 6.94 -26.62 -30.18
CA VAL A 628 7.98 -27.64 -29.94
C VAL A 628 9.07 -27.54 -31.01
N LYS A 629 8.69 -27.48 -32.28
CA LYS A 629 9.64 -27.36 -33.39
C LYS A 629 10.47 -26.07 -33.30
N ALA A 630 9.86 -24.95 -32.88
CA ALA A 630 10.58 -23.69 -32.71
C ALA A 630 11.61 -23.78 -31.56
N LEU A 631 11.26 -24.43 -30.44
CA LEU A 631 12.19 -24.63 -29.32
C LEU A 631 13.35 -25.58 -29.68
N GLU A 632 13.10 -26.64 -30.45
CA GLU A 632 14.16 -27.59 -30.84
C GLU A 632 15.14 -27.04 -31.87
N THR A 633 14.66 -26.17 -32.76
CA THR A 633 15.47 -25.63 -33.88
C THR A 633 16.19 -24.33 -33.55
N ASP A 634 15.85 -23.67 -32.45
CA ASP A 634 16.49 -22.41 -32.07
C ASP A 634 17.93 -22.68 -31.56
N PRO A 635 18.96 -22.14 -32.23
CA PRO A 635 20.35 -22.35 -31.85
C PRO A 635 20.69 -21.82 -30.44
N LYS A 636 19.85 -20.94 -29.87
CA LYS A 636 20.03 -20.43 -28.50
C LYS A 636 19.86 -21.51 -27.43
N PHE A 637 19.19 -22.61 -27.71
CA PHE A 637 18.83 -23.62 -26.70
C PHE A 637 19.68 -24.89 -26.75
N VAL A 638 20.70 -24.93 -27.61
CA VAL A 638 21.65 -26.04 -27.69
C VAL A 638 22.52 -26.10 -26.42
N PRO A 639 22.73 -27.28 -25.81
CA PRO A 639 23.56 -27.42 -24.61
C PRO A 639 24.97 -26.88 -24.79
N VAL A 640 25.46 -26.15 -23.79
CA VAL A 640 26.82 -25.60 -23.80
C VAL A 640 27.72 -26.45 -22.89
N GLN A 641 28.91 -26.79 -23.39
CA GLN A 641 29.90 -27.50 -22.59
C GLN A 641 30.70 -26.49 -21.74
N LYS A 642 30.50 -26.51 -20.42
CA LYS A 642 31.35 -25.75 -19.49
C LYS A 642 32.54 -26.60 -19.05
N SER A 643 33.74 -26.03 -19.12
CA SER A 643 34.95 -26.65 -18.57
C SER A 643 35.25 -26.05 -17.21
N LYS A 644 35.33 -26.91 -16.17
CA LYS A 644 35.83 -26.54 -14.86
C LYS A 644 37.25 -27.08 -14.73
N GLN A 645 38.22 -26.16 -14.66
CA GLN A 645 39.61 -26.53 -14.42
C GLN A 645 39.84 -26.68 -12.92
N ASN A 646 40.04 -27.91 -12.46
CA ASN A 646 40.45 -28.19 -11.11
C ASN A 646 41.99 -28.25 -11.05
N VAL A 647 42.60 -27.37 -10.25
CA VAL A 647 44.06 -27.25 -10.10
C VAL A 647 44.45 -27.71 -8.71
N VAL A 648 45.05 -28.90 -8.61
CA VAL A 648 45.50 -29.46 -7.32
C VAL A 648 47.02 -29.28 -7.18
N PRO A 649 47.50 -28.46 -6.24
CA PRO A 649 48.91 -28.35 -5.90
C PRO A 649 49.48 -29.65 -5.30
N LEU A 650 50.72 -29.99 -5.62
CA LEU A 650 51.37 -31.18 -5.05
C LEU A 650 51.55 -31.07 -3.53
N ILE A 651 51.67 -29.87 -2.97
CA ILE A 651 51.81 -29.69 -1.52
C ILE A 651 50.59 -30.21 -0.73
N ASP A 652 49.41 -30.27 -1.36
CA ASP A 652 48.20 -30.80 -0.73
C ASP A 652 48.18 -32.35 -0.67
N PHE A 653 49.08 -33.02 -1.39
CA PHE A 653 49.24 -34.48 -1.32
C PHE A 653 50.00 -34.90 -0.06
N LYS A 654 49.27 -35.06 1.05
CA LYS A 654 49.80 -35.50 2.36
C LYS A 654 50.66 -36.76 2.33
N PHE A 655 50.49 -37.64 1.33
CA PHE A 655 51.33 -38.83 1.14
C PHE A 655 52.80 -38.49 0.86
N LEU A 656 53.10 -37.42 0.13
CA LEU A 656 54.48 -37.00 -0.16
C LEU A 656 55.21 -36.58 1.11
N LEU A 657 54.53 -35.86 2.00
CA LEU A 657 55.05 -35.52 3.32
C LEU A 657 55.32 -36.79 4.15
N GLY A 658 54.40 -37.76 4.12
CA GLY A 658 54.57 -39.06 4.76
C GLY A 658 55.81 -39.82 4.26
N ILE A 659 56.09 -39.78 2.95
CA ILE A 659 57.29 -40.39 2.35
C ILE A 659 58.57 -39.71 2.85
N ILE A 660 58.60 -38.38 2.93
CA ILE A 660 59.77 -37.64 3.43
C ILE A 660 60.04 -37.98 4.90
N ILE A 661 59.00 -37.98 5.74
CA ILE A 661 59.11 -38.34 7.16
C ILE A 661 59.59 -39.79 7.31
N ALA A 662 59.03 -40.72 6.55
CA ALA A 662 59.43 -42.12 6.56
C ALA A 662 60.90 -42.28 6.12
N ALA A 663 61.33 -41.59 5.08
CA ALA A 663 62.70 -41.64 4.58
C ALA A 663 63.71 -41.14 5.62
N LEU A 664 63.44 -40.00 6.27
CA LEU A 664 64.28 -39.45 7.35
C LEU A 664 64.28 -40.35 8.60
N SER A 665 63.11 -40.88 8.97
CA SER A 665 62.97 -41.75 10.14
C SER A 665 63.71 -43.08 9.95
N LEU A 666 63.58 -43.67 8.77
CA LEU A 666 64.26 -44.92 8.42
C LEU A 666 65.77 -44.71 8.28
N GLU A 667 66.20 -43.58 7.70
CA GLU A 667 67.62 -43.20 7.63
C GLU A 667 68.21 -43.09 9.04
N TRP A 668 67.53 -42.38 9.95
CA TRP A 668 67.95 -42.23 11.35
C TRP A 668 67.99 -43.57 12.08
N PHE A 669 66.95 -44.39 11.95
CA PHE A 669 66.88 -45.70 12.60
C PHE A 669 68.01 -46.63 12.13
N ILE A 670 68.25 -46.73 10.82
CA ILE A 670 69.33 -47.55 10.26
C ILE A 670 70.69 -47.04 10.73
N ARG A 671 70.91 -45.72 10.79
CA ARG A 671 72.17 -45.14 11.32
C ARG A 671 72.37 -45.52 12.78
N LYS A 672 71.36 -45.32 13.63
CA LYS A 672 71.41 -45.61 15.08
C LYS A 672 71.64 -47.10 15.36
N TYR A 673 70.93 -47.98 14.67
CA TYR A 673 71.07 -49.44 14.82
C TYR A 673 72.48 -49.94 14.47
N ASN A 674 73.13 -49.31 13.49
CA ASN A 674 74.48 -49.68 13.04
C ASN A 674 75.61 -48.87 13.73
N GLY A 675 75.30 -48.13 14.80
CA GLY A 675 76.28 -47.34 15.56
C GLY A 675 76.90 -46.18 14.76
N LEU A 676 76.20 -45.70 13.73
CA LEU A 676 76.58 -44.52 12.96
C LEU A 676 75.97 -43.29 13.66
N THR A 677 76.81 -42.46 14.26
CA THR A 677 76.39 -41.15 14.80
C THR A 677 76.35 -40.09 13.71
#